data_AF-A0A2H1WAG0-F1
#
_entry.id   AF-A0A2H1WAG0-F1
#
_cell.length_a   1.000
_cell.length_b   1.000
_cell.length_c   1.000
_cell.angle_alpha   90.00
_cell.angle_beta   90.00
_cell.angle_gamma   90.00
#
_symmetry.space_group_name_H-M   'P 1'
#
loop_
_entity.id
_entity.type
_entity.pdbx_description
1 polymer ?
#
loop_
_entity_poly.entity_id
_entity_poly.type
_entity_poly.pdbx_seq_one_letter_code
_entity_poly.pdbx_strand_id
1 'polypeptide(L)'
;MATTQFQPGHARQAFPCYDEPGFKATFDIILVRDDSLISLSNMPIEATVPSTLYPQKKEDIYYTTPIMSTYLLAFIVADYKRIESGTNVNRPFHIYARGNVGNTGKYSLEVGEKLLTLMESYTQYDYYTMANKMEMKQAAIPDFSAGAMENWGLLTYREALILYDPENSNNFYKQRIANIISHEIAHMWFGNLVTCAWWDTLWLNEGFARYYQYYMTDKAEPHMGFKTRFIVEQLQMAMLSDSFSNAHALTNPAVSDPDSVSNHFSTITYAKGASILRMTEHLLGGDTYEKGLREYLKKREFNTAEPKDLFESLDAAANTDNSLADYDDMTIAKYFASWSEKAGHPLLTVHVDHASGRMTVVQTQFDVNSGVSSDNGLWHIPLTWTRAGNPEFENLKPSEFMSGPLKIINRGSTGREWVIFNKQQSGFYRVNYDATTWALLTQALRSHEREAIHEYNRAQIVDDVFVLARSNILSYTRALNILSFLEFEDKYAPWVAAITGFNFALRRLAHKTEEQQKLKDIIFKSSAAIIQRLGYTEASNADPLFMDNLLRMHLMTFLCNAGHAQCSQTGKEYFKAWRESGTRIPPNMRPWVYCEGLRTGDLADFDYFWNRYVDEDLSNEKVVMIGAAGCTGNTEALHKFLSVIVDPKPTEQSTELIRPQDYSAAISSAVTSNEYNTMKVLEWLKDNPSHLQNGNGVSLLRSAASRLLNEADILKVENWFASITSDEAIQAIKDGIATSNNNIKWYNSRVGEFSDYFETGYFDDLTGGSVPPDPTTPEPTTAEPTTPEPTTAEPTTAEPTTDESTPAEPTTAEPTTAEPEPGSANIASLSFFTLLVTLIINMV
;
A
#
# COMPACT_ATOMS: atom_id res chain seq x y z
N MET A 1 -13.62 11.09 -26.08
CA MET A 1 -12.16 10.96 -25.89
C MET A 1 -11.75 9.55 -26.27
N ALA A 2 -10.55 9.39 -26.80
CA ALA A 2 -9.83 8.12 -26.83
C ALA A 2 -8.50 8.28 -26.07
N THR A 3 -8.10 7.27 -25.31
CA THR A 3 -6.84 7.20 -24.55
C THR A 3 -6.37 5.75 -24.49
N THR A 4 -5.12 5.52 -24.11
CA THR A 4 -4.49 4.19 -24.01
C THR A 4 -4.09 3.84 -22.57
N GLN A 5 -4.12 2.56 -22.26
CA GLN A 5 -3.48 1.94 -21.08
C GLN A 5 -2.96 0.58 -21.53
N PHE A 6 -1.65 0.43 -21.71
CA PHE A 6 -1.08 -0.79 -22.31
C PHE A 6 -0.40 -1.73 -21.32
N GLN A 7 0.01 -1.26 -20.14
CA GLN A 7 0.54 -2.15 -19.11
C GLN A 7 -0.54 -3.13 -18.62
N PRO A 8 -0.23 -4.43 -18.46
CA PRO A 8 1.07 -5.08 -18.72
C PRO A 8 1.24 -5.64 -20.14
N GLY A 9 0.15 -5.93 -20.87
CA GLY A 9 0.22 -6.58 -22.18
C GLY A 9 -1.01 -6.30 -23.05
N HIS A 10 -1.47 -5.04 -23.03
CA HIS A 10 -2.66 -4.59 -23.75
C HIS A 10 -2.33 -3.78 -25.01
N ALA A 11 -1.05 -3.53 -25.34
CA ALA A 11 -0.68 -2.87 -26.60
C ALA A 11 -1.18 -3.67 -27.82
N ARG A 12 -1.15 -5.02 -27.70
CA ARG A 12 -1.71 -5.96 -28.68
C ARG A 12 -3.18 -5.77 -29.02
N GLN A 13 -3.94 -5.08 -28.16
CA GLN A 13 -5.36 -4.77 -28.41
C GLN A 13 -5.54 -3.54 -29.33
N ALA A 14 -4.51 -2.68 -29.42
CA ALA A 14 -4.52 -1.51 -30.28
C ALA A 14 -3.84 -1.77 -31.63
N PHE A 15 -2.74 -2.55 -31.66
CA PHE A 15 -2.03 -2.90 -32.88
C PHE A 15 -1.22 -4.21 -32.73
N PRO A 16 -1.01 -4.99 -33.81
CA PRO A 16 -0.17 -6.20 -33.74
C PRO A 16 1.28 -5.87 -33.39
N CYS A 17 1.82 -6.49 -32.34
CA CYS A 17 3.19 -6.28 -31.87
C CYS A 17 3.71 -7.47 -31.05
N TYR A 18 5.03 -7.50 -30.82
CA TYR A 18 5.66 -8.40 -29.86
C TYR A 18 5.52 -7.80 -28.45
N ASP A 19 4.39 -8.08 -27.82
CA ASP A 19 3.92 -7.35 -26.64
C ASP A 19 4.43 -7.94 -25.33
N GLU A 20 5.76 -7.95 -25.19
CA GLU A 20 6.50 -8.29 -23.96
C GLU A 20 7.53 -7.19 -23.70
N PRO A 21 7.83 -6.87 -22.42
CA PRO A 21 8.71 -5.75 -22.09
C PRO A 21 10.11 -5.87 -22.69
N GLY A 22 10.60 -7.10 -22.89
CA GLY A 22 11.89 -7.43 -23.51
C GLY A 22 12.06 -6.99 -24.97
N PHE A 23 10.97 -6.89 -25.74
CA PHE A 23 11.04 -6.56 -27.16
C PHE A 23 10.98 -5.05 -27.40
N LYS A 24 11.98 -4.32 -26.92
CA LYS A 24 12.08 -2.87 -27.16
C LYS A 24 12.28 -2.55 -28.64
N ALA A 25 11.63 -1.47 -29.10
CA ALA A 25 11.72 -0.95 -30.45
C ALA A 25 11.55 0.58 -30.48
N THR A 26 11.79 1.20 -31.63
CA THR A 26 11.39 2.58 -31.92
C THR A 26 10.00 2.58 -32.54
N PHE A 27 9.23 3.66 -32.32
CA PHE A 27 7.88 3.80 -32.86
C PHE A 27 7.69 5.13 -33.57
N ASP A 28 7.17 5.06 -34.80
CA ASP A 28 6.70 6.20 -35.58
C ASP A 28 5.18 6.26 -35.49
N ILE A 29 4.64 7.35 -34.94
CA ILE A 29 3.21 7.45 -34.60
C ILE A 29 2.57 8.54 -35.48
N ILE A 30 1.45 8.20 -36.09
CA ILE A 30 0.60 9.12 -36.84
C ILE A 30 -0.83 8.97 -36.32
N LEU A 31 -1.42 10.07 -35.85
CA LEU A 31 -2.79 10.09 -35.36
C LEU A 31 -3.67 10.92 -36.29
N VAL A 32 -4.76 10.31 -36.76
CA VAL A 32 -5.78 11.02 -37.54
C VAL A 32 -6.89 11.48 -36.61
N ARG A 33 -7.16 12.79 -36.60
CA ARG A 33 -8.21 13.38 -35.73
C ARG A 33 -9.01 14.46 -36.44
N ASP A 34 -10.15 14.79 -35.84
CA ASP A 34 -10.95 15.94 -36.23
C ASP A 34 -10.25 17.26 -35.83
N ASP A 35 -10.53 18.33 -36.57
CA ASP A 35 -9.87 19.63 -36.37
C ASP A 35 -10.11 20.25 -34.99
N SER A 36 -11.28 19.97 -34.39
CA SER A 36 -11.68 20.49 -33.08
C SER A 36 -11.02 19.78 -31.90
N LEU A 37 -10.35 18.65 -32.11
CA LEU A 37 -9.67 17.86 -31.07
C LEU A 37 -8.17 18.11 -31.11
N ILE A 38 -7.47 17.85 -30.02
CA ILE A 38 -6.00 17.70 -30.03
C ILE A 38 -5.63 16.22 -30.02
N SER A 39 -4.40 15.90 -30.42
CA SER A 39 -3.79 14.61 -30.13
C SER A 39 -2.53 14.78 -29.29
N LEU A 40 -2.24 13.80 -28.45
CA LEU A 40 -1.00 13.68 -27.67
C LEU A 40 -0.43 12.29 -27.88
N SER A 41 0.90 12.16 -27.84
CA SER A 41 1.62 10.88 -27.78
C SER A 41 2.94 11.05 -27.02
N ASN A 42 3.77 10.02 -26.95
CA ASN A 42 5.05 9.99 -26.24
C ASN A 42 5.96 11.17 -26.63
N MET A 43 6.23 11.33 -27.93
CA MET A 43 7.05 12.42 -28.48
C MET A 43 6.20 13.65 -28.83
N PRO A 44 6.78 14.84 -29.10
CA PRO A 44 6.00 15.95 -29.63
C PRO A 44 5.64 15.76 -31.10
N ILE A 45 4.69 16.57 -31.57
CA ILE A 45 4.28 16.63 -32.98
C ILE A 45 5.43 17.24 -33.80
N GLU A 46 5.87 16.53 -34.83
CA GLU A 46 6.78 17.04 -35.86
C GLU A 46 6.02 17.89 -36.88
N ALA A 47 4.87 17.39 -37.36
CA ALA A 47 4.05 18.08 -38.34
C ALA A 47 2.56 17.74 -38.19
N THR A 48 1.70 18.73 -38.45
CA THR A 48 0.26 18.52 -38.63
C THR A 48 -0.10 18.84 -40.08
N VAL A 49 -0.63 17.85 -40.81
CA VAL A 49 -0.99 17.98 -42.22
C VAL A 49 -2.46 17.58 -42.46
N PRO A 50 -3.09 18.02 -43.56
CA PRO A 50 -4.40 17.47 -43.96
C PRO A 50 -4.28 15.96 -44.20
N SER A 51 -5.26 15.18 -43.72
CA SER A 51 -5.21 13.73 -43.89
C SER A 51 -5.38 13.34 -45.36
N THR A 52 -4.54 12.41 -45.81
CA THR A 52 -4.60 11.86 -47.18
C THR A 52 -5.68 10.79 -47.34
N LEU A 53 -6.04 10.11 -46.25
CA LEU A 53 -7.03 9.03 -46.23
C LEU A 53 -8.43 9.52 -45.87
N TYR A 54 -8.54 10.56 -45.03
CA TYR A 54 -9.81 11.05 -44.51
C TYR A 54 -9.98 12.56 -44.77
N PRO A 55 -10.62 12.95 -45.89
CA PRO A 55 -10.89 14.34 -46.19
C PRO A 55 -11.62 15.02 -45.01
N GLN A 56 -11.18 16.24 -44.65
CA GLN A 56 -11.62 17.04 -43.48
C GLN A 56 -10.96 16.71 -42.13
N LYS A 57 -10.13 15.66 -42.04
CA LYS A 57 -9.33 15.36 -40.85
C LYS A 57 -7.90 15.86 -40.98
N LYS A 58 -7.19 15.91 -39.84
CA LYS A 58 -5.77 16.21 -39.75
C LYS A 58 -4.99 14.96 -39.35
N GLU A 59 -3.80 14.81 -39.90
CA GLU A 59 -2.78 13.85 -39.49
C GLU A 59 -1.72 14.58 -38.66
N ASP A 60 -1.62 14.22 -37.39
CA ASP A 60 -0.50 14.64 -36.53
C ASP A 60 0.59 13.56 -36.61
N ILE A 61 1.75 13.94 -37.14
CA ILE A 61 2.93 13.10 -37.29
C ILE A 61 3.86 13.44 -36.13
N TYR A 62 4.25 12.43 -35.35
CA TYR A 62 5.10 12.56 -34.18
C TYR A 62 6.55 12.23 -34.50
N TYR A 63 7.50 12.83 -33.78
CA TYR A 63 8.90 12.38 -33.84
C TYR A 63 9.01 10.92 -33.38
N THR A 64 9.94 10.17 -33.98
CA THR A 64 10.27 8.79 -33.58
C THR A 64 10.64 8.71 -32.09
N THR A 65 10.10 7.72 -31.37
CA THR A 65 10.44 7.47 -29.97
C THR A 65 11.89 7.00 -29.80
N PRO A 66 12.49 7.09 -28.59
CA PRO A 66 13.65 6.27 -28.27
C PRO A 66 13.29 4.77 -28.33
N ILE A 67 14.30 3.91 -28.23
CA ILE A 67 14.09 2.47 -28.07
C ILE A 67 13.38 2.22 -26.73
N MET A 68 12.16 1.70 -26.78
CA MET A 68 11.29 1.52 -25.62
C MET A 68 10.37 0.29 -25.77
N SER A 69 9.78 -0.17 -24.67
CA SER A 69 8.86 -1.32 -24.65
C SER A 69 7.46 -0.92 -25.11
N THR A 70 6.70 -1.86 -25.69
CA THR A 70 5.34 -1.63 -26.21
C THR A 70 4.35 -1.11 -25.16
N TYR A 71 4.46 -1.58 -23.91
CA TYR A 71 3.54 -1.22 -22.83
C TYR A 71 3.60 0.27 -22.42
N LEU A 72 4.66 0.98 -22.82
CA LEU A 72 4.90 2.40 -22.53
C LEU A 72 4.41 3.34 -23.64
N LEU A 73 3.92 2.80 -24.76
CA LEU A 73 3.32 3.62 -25.79
C LEU A 73 2.02 4.25 -25.29
N ALA A 74 1.81 5.52 -25.62
CA ALA A 74 0.57 6.19 -25.31
C ALA A 74 0.13 7.15 -26.38
N PHE A 75 -1.20 7.27 -26.52
CA PHE A 75 -1.81 8.31 -27.31
C PHE A 75 -3.19 8.69 -26.80
N ILE A 76 -3.49 9.99 -26.89
CA ILE A 76 -4.76 10.58 -26.46
C ILE A 76 -5.32 11.41 -27.62
N VAL A 77 -6.62 11.28 -27.90
CA VAL A 77 -7.36 12.18 -28.79
C VAL A 77 -8.58 12.72 -28.04
N ALA A 78 -8.57 14.01 -27.74
CA ALA A 78 -9.55 14.63 -26.84
C ALA A 78 -9.71 16.14 -27.08
N ASP A 79 -10.82 16.71 -26.57
CA ASP A 79 -10.94 18.17 -26.38
C ASP A 79 -10.26 18.57 -25.08
N TYR A 80 -8.93 18.45 -25.08
CA TYR A 80 -8.08 18.84 -23.97
C TYR A 80 -7.47 20.20 -24.20
N LYS A 81 -7.14 20.85 -23.10
CA LYS A 81 -6.34 22.07 -23.07
C LYS A 81 -5.07 21.78 -22.31
N ARG A 82 -4.00 22.46 -22.72
CA ARG A 82 -2.79 22.60 -21.91
C ARG A 82 -3.10 23.64 -20.83
N ILE A 83 -3.53 23.17 -19.66
CA ILE A 83 -4.04 24.02 -18.58
C ILE A 83 -2.91 24.74 -17.84
N GLU A 84 -1.72 24.14 -17.81
CA GLU A 84 -0.53 24.70 -17.18
C GLU A 84 0.72 24.35 -17.99
N SER A 85 1.75 25.19 -17.93
CA SER A 85 3.02 24.97 -18.63
C SER A 85 4.21 25.60 -17.93
N GLY A 86 5.31 24.86 -17.92
CA GLY A 86 6.60 25.32 -17.47
C GLY A 86 7.09 26.52 -18.26
N THR A 87 7.89 27.37 -17.62
CA THR A 87 8.41 28.60 -18.24
C THR A 87 9.72 28.36 -19.00
N ASN A 88 10.39 27.23 -18.78
CA ASN A 88 11.64 26.89 -19.43
C ASN A 88 11.41 26.26 -20.81
N VAL A 89 11.63 27.03 -21.86
CA VAL A 89 11.45 26.57 -23.26
C VAL A 89 12.37 25.43 -23.67
N ASN A 90 13.50 25.23 -23.00
CA ASN A 90 14.42 24.13 -23.26
C ASN A 90 14.07 22.86 -22.47
N ARG A 91 13.14 22.98 -21.51
CA ARG A 91 12.68 21.90 -20.63
C ARG A 91 11.15 21.92 -20.59
N PRO A 92 10.47 21.67 -21.73
CA PRO A 92 9.02 21.74 -21.79
C PRO A 92 8.38 20.73 -20.82
N PHE A 93 7.48 21.25 -20.00
CA PHE A 93 6.69 20.50 -19.03
C PHE A 93 5.25 21.00 -19.07
N HIS A 94 4.30 20.11 -19.29
CA HIS A 94 2.92 20.47 -19.61
C HIS A 94 1.90 19.63 -18.86
N ILE A 95 0.87 20.28 -18.31
CA ILE A 95 -0.30 19.60 -17.73
C ILE A 95 -1.48 19.75 -18.69
N TYR A 96 -2.08 18.62 -19.05
CA TYR A 96 -3.26 18.53 -19.92
C TYR A 96 -4.46 18.02 -19.14
N ALA A 97 -5.61 18.67 -19.35
CA ALA A 97 -6.89 18.26 -18.79
C ALA A 97 -8.04 18.81 -19.65
N ARG A 98 -9.27 18.48 -19.25
CA ARG A 98 -10.49 19.11 -19.79
C ARG A 98 -10.52 20.62 -19.50
N GLY A 99 -11.11 21.41 -20.39
CA GLY A 99 -10.98 22.88 -20.37
C GLY A 99 -11.65 23.63 -19.22
N ASN A 100 -12.49 22.99 -18.40
CA ASN A 100 -13.27 23.63 -17.33
C ASN A 100 -12.66 23.49 -15.92
N VAL A 101 -11.45 22.93 -15.78
CA VAL A 101 -10.82 22.70 -14.46
C VAL A 101 -9.95 23.87 -13.95
N GLY A 102 -9.91 24.98 -14.68
CA GLY A 102 -9.15 26.18 -14.29
C GLY A 102 -7.67 25.89 -14.02
N ASN A 103 -7.15 26.42 -12.91
CA ASN A 103 -5.73 26.35 -12.52
C ASN A 103 -5.42 25.15 -11.60
N THR A 104 -6.26 24.12 -11.58
CA THR A 104 -6.07 22.94 -10.70
C THR A 104 -4.82 22.11 -11.05
N GLY A 105 -4.21 22.33 -12.22
CA GLY A 105 -2.93 21.71 -12.60
C GLY A 105 -1.69 22.40 -12.01
N LYS A 106 -1.83 23.58 -11.38
CA LYS A 106 -0.68 24.43 -11.02
C LYS A 106 0.28 23.75 -10.05
N TYR A 107 -0.25 23.16 -8.98
CA TYR A 107 0.56 22.45 -7.99
C TYR A 107 1.32 21.27 -8.60
N SER A 108 0.67 20.52 -9.50
CA SER A 108 1.25 19.39 -10.21
C SER A 108 2.40 19.80 -11.13
N LEU A 109 2.26 20.95 -11.81
CA LEU A 109 3.37 21.55 -12.58
C LEU A 109 4.55 21.88 -11.66
N GLU A 110 4.31 22.65 -10.59
CA GLU A 110 5.36 23.14 -9.69
C GLU A 110 6.14 22.00 -9.03
N VAL A 111 5.44 21.01 -8.47
CA VAL A 111 6.08 19.86 -7.83
C VAL A 111 6.72 18.92 -8.86
N GLY A 112 6.10 18.76 -10.03
CA GLY A 112 6.61 17.93 -11.11
C GLY A 112 7.94 18.41 -11.69
N GLU A 113 8.07 19.72 -11.97
CA GLU A 113 9.34 20.30 -12.44
C GLU A 113 10.46 20.14 -11.40
N LYS A 114 10.13 20.32 -10.11
CA LYS A 114 11.07 20.13 -9.00
C LYS A 114 11.52 18.68 -8.89
N LEU A 115 10.59 17.73 -8.91
CA LEU A 115 10.87 16.30 -8.83
C LEU A 115 11.68 15.79 -10.02
N LEU A 116 11.38 16.25 -11.24
CA LEU A 116 12.15 15.89 -12.43
C LEU A 116 13.60 16.34 -12.31
N THR A 117 13.82 17.59 -11.87
CA THR A 117 15.17 18.14 -11.64
C THR A 117 15.93 17.37 -10.55
N LEU A 118 15.25 16.99 -9.47
CA LEU A 118 15.84 16.18 -8.39
C LEU A 118 16.24 14.79 -8.89
N MET A 119 15.38 14.13 -9.66
CA MET A 119 15.67 12.81 -10.23
C MET A 119 16.87 12.85 -11.17
N GLU A 120 16.94 13.80 -12.10
CA GLU A 120 18.09 13.97 -12.99
C GLU A 120 19.39 14.21 -12.24
N SER A 121 19.34 15.04 -11.19
CA SER A 121 20.51 15.34 -10.37
C SER A 121 20.99 14.10 -9.61
N TYR A 122 20.05 13.30 -9.12
CA TYR A 122 20.34 12.08 -8.38
C TYR A 122 20.89 10.97 -9.28
N THR A 123 20.26 10.73 -10.44
CA THR A 123 20.68 9.70 -11.41
C THR A 123 21.84 10.16 -12.30
N GLN A 124 22.17 11.46 -12.29
CA GLN A 124 23.14 12.09 -13.20
C GLN A 124 22.85 11.79 -14.67
N TYR A 125 21.58 11.72 -15.02
CA TYR A 125 21.13 11.39 -16.36
C TYR A 125 19.95 12.30 -16.74
N ASP A 126 20.18 13.22 -17.68
CA ASP A 126 19.20 14.25 -18.06
C ASP A 126 18.06 13.66 -18.90
N TYR A 127 16.82 13.82 -18.42
CA TYR A 127 15.62 13.31 -19.08
C TYR A 127 15.47 13.87 -20.50
N TYR A 128 15.77 15.17 -20.69
CA TYR A 128 15.58 15.84 -21.98
C TYR A 128 16.62 15.42 -23.03
N THR A 129 17.64 14.65 -22.63
CA THR A 129 18.65 14.09 -23.54
C THR A 129 18.36 12.65 -23.97
N MET A 130 17.36 11.99 -23.36
CA MET A 130 16.98 10.60 -23.67
C MET A 130 16.45 10.44 -25.11
N ALA A 131 15.89 11.50 -25.68
CA ALA A 131 15.42 11.52 -27.06
C ALA A 131 15.47 12.94 -27.65
N ASN A 132 15.57 13.04 -28.97
CA ASN A 132 15.50 14.33 -29.65
C ASN A 132 14.12 14.98 -29.44
N LYS A 133 14.10 16.25 -29.03
CA LYS A 133 12.86 17.02 -28.75
C LYS A 133 12.00 16.41 -27.63
N MET A 134 12.57 15.68 -26.68
CA MET A 134 11.80 15.13 -25.57
C MET A 134 11.00 16.21 -24.82
N GLU A 135 9.76 15.92 -24.46
CA GLU A 135 8.90 16.79 -23.64
C GLU A 135 8.25 15.99 -22.52
N MET A 136 8.07 16.61 -21.35
CA MET A 136 7.31 16.01 -20.27
C MET A 136 5.85 16.45 -20.34
N LYS A 137 4.94 15.56 -20.72
CA LYS A 137 3.49 15.81 -20.73
C LYS A 137 2.83 14.95 -19.66
N GLN A 138 1.95 15.56 -18.87
CA GLN A 138 1.13 14.86 -17.88
C GLN A 138 -0.35 15.12 -18.17
N ALA A 139 -1.15 14.08 -18.28
CA ALA A 139 -2.56 14.18 -18.67
C ALA A 139 -3.49 13.62 -17.57
N ALA A 140 -4.45 14.44 -17.15
CA ALA A 140 -5.51 14.06 -16.23
C ALA A 140 -6.63 13.37 -16.99
N ILE A 141 -6.89 12.09 -16.77
CA ILE A 141 -7.88 11.25 -17.44
C ILE A 141 -9.12 11.08 -16.53
N PRO A 142 -10.34 11.41 -17.00
CA PRO A 142 -11.57 11.31 -16.21
C PRO A 142 -11.94 9.89 -15.78
N ASP A 143 -11.71 8.93 -16.69
CA ASP A 143 -12.01 7.50 -16.51
C ASP A 143 -10.71 6.70 -16.66
N PHE A 144 -10.04 6.47 -15.53
CA PHE A 144 -8.77 5.79 -15.45
C PHE A 144 -8.81 4.77 -14.32
N SER A 145 -8.75 3.49 -14.69
CA SER A 145 -8.89 2.36 -13.75
C SER A 145 -7.66 2.20 -12.86
N ALA A 146 -6.48 2.51 -13.39
CA ALA A 146 -5.26 2.66 -12.61
C ALA A 146 -5.22 4.03 -11.91
N GLY A 147 -4.23 4.26 -11.04
CA GLY A 147 -4.03 5.58 -10.46
C GLY A 147 -3.25 6.51 -11.39
N ALA A 148 -2.15 6.01 -11.92
CA ALA A 148 -1.32 6.65 -12.93
C ALA A 148 -0.59 5.60 -13.78
N MET A 149 0.06 6.03 -14.86
CA MET A 149 0.86 5.20 -15.76
C MET A 149 2.00 6.01 -16.37
N GLU A 150 3.18 5.41 -16.39
CA GLU A 150 4.48 6.04 -16.67
C GLU A 150 4.84 6.16 -18.16
N ASN A 151 3.85 6.24 -19.07
CA ASN A 151 4.12 6.19 -20.51
C ASN A 151 5.16 7.27 -20.91
N TRP A 152 6.25 6.86 -21.56
CA TRP A 152 7.46 7.69 -21.65
C TRP A 152 7.19 9.02 -22.40
N GLY A 153 7.22 10.14 -21.67
CA GLY A 153 6.90 11.48 -22.20
C GLY A 153 5.41 11.87 -22.21
N LEU A 154 4.49 10.94 -21.91
CA LEU A 154 3.06 11.22 -21.75
C LEU A 154 2.49 10.45 -20.55
N LEU A 155 2.80 10.92 -19.34
CA LEU A 155 2.33 10.30 -18.11
C LEU A 155 0.81 10.55 -17.97
N THR A 156 0.05 9.51 -17.67
CA THR A 156 -1.42 9.61 -17.53
C THR A 156 -1.83 9.38 -16.09
N TYR A 157 -2.79 10.14 -15.61
CA TYR A 157 -3.23 10.12 -14.22
C TYR A 157 -4.73 10.15 -14.14
N ARG A 158 -5.29 9.49 -13.14
CA ARG A 158 -6.67 9.77 -12.73
C ARG A 158 -6.79 11.23 -12.27
N GLU A 159 -7.88 11.94 -12.64
CA GLU A 159 -8.06 13.37 -12.27
C GLU A 159 -7.87 13.65 -10.78
N ALA A 160 -8.41 12.80 -9.89
CA ALA A 160 -8.28 12.93 -8.43
C ALA A 160 -6.82 12.92 -7.94
N LEU A 161 -5.88 12.43 -8.76
CA LEU A 161 -4.47 12.21 -8.41
C LEU A 161 -3.52 13.15 -9.15
N ILE A 162 -4.04 14.13 -9.91
CA ILE A 162 -3.23 15.19 -10.54
C ILE A 162 -3.86 16.58 -10.49
N LEU A 163 -5.16 16.71 -10.25
CA LEU A 163 -5.81 18.03 -10.13
C LEU A 163 -5.98 18.40 -8.65
N TYR A 164 -5.50 19.59 -8.29
CA TYR A 164 -5.50 20.12 -6.92
C TYR A 164 -6.18 21.49 -6.84
N ASP A 165 -7.21 21.60 -6.01
CA ASP A 165 -7.81 22.88 -5.63
C ASP A 165 -7.38 23.23 -4.19
N PRO A 166 -6.64 24.32 -3.95
CA PRO A 166 -6.19 24.68 -2.60
C PRO A 166 -7.33 24.96 -1.61
N GLU A 167 -8.52 25.31 -2.08
CA GLU A 167 -9.67 25.60 -1.23
C GLU A 167 -10.56 24.37 -0.97
N ASN A 168 -10.46 23.32 -1.78
CA ASN A 168 -11.39 22.18 -1.73
C ASN A 168 -10.71 20.82 -1.61
N SER A 169 -9.46 20.68 -2.01
CA SER A 169 -8.70 19.44 -1.89
C SER A 169 -8.01 19.35 -0.53
N ASN A 170 -8.27 18.25 0.20
CA ASN A 170 -7.64 18.01 1.49
C ASN A 170 -6.14 17.64 1.36
N ASN A 171 -5.46 17.63 2.51
CA ASN A 171 -4.03 17.32 2.64
C ASN A 171 -3.72 15.90 2.16
N PHE A 172 -4.63 14.94 2.32
CA PHE A 172 -4.44 13.59 1.78
C PHE A 172 -4.28 13.64 0.26
N TYR A 173 -5.08 14.42 -0.47
CA TYR A 173 -4.91 14.55 -1.92
C TYR A 173 -3.72 15.41 -2.31
N LYS A 174 -3.44 16.51 -1.59
CA LYS A 174 -2.24 17.32 -1.85
C LYS A 174 -0.96 16.48 -1.82
N GLN A 175 -0.77 15.68 -0.77
CA GLN A 175 0.39 14.80 -0.70
C GLN A 175 0.33 13.69 -1.74
N ARG A 176 -0.85 13.13 -2.02
CA ARG A 176 -1.00 12.00 -2.94
C ARG A 176 -0.60 12.39 -4.36
N ILE A 177 -0.95 13.61 -4.77
CA ILE A 177 -0.57 14.20 -6.06
C ILE A 177 0.97 14.33 -6.17
N ALA A 178 1.63 14.95 -5.19
CA ALA A 178 3.10 15.05 -5.23
C ALA A 178 3.78 13.68 -5.26
N ASN A 179 3.31 12.78 -4.42
CA ASN A 179 3.82 11.42 -4.26
C ASN A 179 3.63 10.58 -5.53
N ILE A 180 2.46 10.61 -6.18
CA ILE A 180 2.23 9.86 -7.41
C ILE A 180 2.99 10.46 -8.59
N ILE A 181 3.09 11.79 -8.69
CA ILE A 181 3.93 12.45 -9.70
C ILE A 181 5.39 12.02 -9.55
N SER A 182 5.89 11.93 -8.32
CA SER A 182 7.24 11.44 -8.05
C SER A 182 7.43 9.97 -8.46
N HIS A 183 6.40 9.13 -8.31
CA HIS A 183 6.43 7.73 -8.72
C HIS A 183 6.60 7.62 -10.23
N GLU A 184 5.71 8.26 -11.00
CA GLU A 184 5.74 8.22 -12.46
C GLU A 184 7.01 8.88 -13.04
N ILE A 185 7.51 9.96 -12.42
CA ILE A 185 8.77 10.57 -12.86
C ILE A 185 9.95 9.62 -12.60
N ALA A 186 9.97 8.88 -11.49
CA ALA A 186 11.05 7.92 -11.22
C ALA A 186 11.13 6.81 -12.28
N HIS A 187 9.98 6.40 -12.82
CA HIS A 187 9.91 5.42 -13.90
C HIS A 187 10.59 5.85 -15.20
N MET A 188 10.78 7.15 -15.45
CA MET A 188 11.54 7.61 -16.62
C MET A 188 12.95 7.01 -16.66
N TRP A 189 13.53 6.66 -15.50
CA TRP A 189 14.78 5.90 -15.38
C TRP A 189 14.53 4.42 -15.06
N PHE A 190 13.70 4.13 -14.05
CA PHE A 190 13.45 2.77 -13.54
C PHE A 190 12.12 2.21 -14.04
N GLY A 191 12.12 1.68 -15.26
CA GLY A 191 10.94 1.18 -15.97
C GLY A 191 11.01 1.51 -17.45
N ASN A 192 11.43 2.73 -17.78
CA ASN A 192 11.45 3.22 -19.17
C ASN A 192 12.86 3.11 -19.78
N LEU A 193 13.81 3.89 -19.27
CA LEU A 193 15.21 3.84 -19.72
C LEU A 193 15.77 2.43 -19.51
N VAL A 194 15.62 1.88 -18.31
CA VAL A 194 15.97 0.50 -17.96
C VAL A 194 14.70 -0.22 -17.51
N THR A 195 14.31 -1.26 -18.22
CA THR A 195 13.05 -2.00 -17.97
C THR A 195 13.36 -3.38 -17.42
N CYS A 196 12.58 -3.93 -16.49
CA CYS A 196 12.70 -5.35 -16.15
C CYS A 196 12.60 -6.23 -17.41
N ALA A 197 13.39 -7.31 -17.48
CA ALA A 197 13.40 -8.19 -18.65
C ALA A 197 12.06 -8.91 -18.86
N TRP A 198 11.42 -9.30 -17.76
CA TRP A 198 10.10 -9.90 -17.70
C TRP A 198 9.37 -9.48 -16.42
N TRP A 199 8.07 -9.76 -16.34
CA TRP A 199 7.20 -9.35 -15.24
C TRP A 199 7.47 -10.09 -13.92
N ASP A 200 8.19 -11.20 -13.93
CA ASP A 200 8.65 -11.92 -12.73
C ASP A 200 9.56 -11.07 -11.82
N THR A 201 10.23 -10.07 -12.40
CA THR A 201 11.16 -9.13 -11.76
C THR A 201 10.64 -7.70 -11.79
N LEU A 202 9.32 -7.51 -11.90
CA LEU A 202 8.63 -6.21 -11.94
C LEU A 202 9.05 -5.23 -10.81
N TRP A 203 9.52 -5.74 -9.67
CA TRP A 203 10.03 -4.92 -8.57
C TRP A 203 11.23 -4.04 -8.98
N LEU A 204 11.98 -4.39 -10.03
CA LEU A 204 13.03 -3.53 -10.61
C LEU A 204 12.48 -2.23 -11.21
N ASN A 205 11.20 -2.20 -11.57
CA ASN A 205 10.50 -0.99 -11.96
C ASN A 205 9.78 -0.42 -10.74
N GLU A 206 8.85 -1.19 -10.18
CA GLU A 206 7.85 -0.72 -9.22
C GLU A 206 8.39 -0.52 -7.81
N GLY A 207 9.36 -1.33 -7.38
CA GLY A 207 10.03 -1.17 -6.10
C GLY A 207 10.87 0.11 -6.08
N PHE A 208 11.59 0.41 -7.16
CA PHE A 208 12.37 1.64 -7.30
C PHE A 208 11.48 2.88 -7.35
N ALA A 209 10.45 2.86 -8.20
CA ALA A 209 9.50 3.97 -8.28
C ALA A 209 8.78 4.17 -6.95
N ARG A 210 8.40 3.10 -6.23
CA ARG A 210 7.82 3.18 -4.89
C ARG A 210 8.78 3.75 -3.85
N TYR A 211 10.08 3.45 -3.94
CA TYR A 211 11.07 4.02 -3.03
C TYR A 211 11.24 5.53 -3.28
N TYR A 212 11.50 5.92 -4.53
CA TYR A 212 11.73 7.32 -4.88
C TYR A 212 10.49 8.19 -4.77
N GLN A 213 9.30 7.62 -4.90
CA GLN A 213 8.02 8.26 -4.58
C GLN A 213 8.00 8.87 -3.16
N TYR A 214 8.64 8.24 -2.17
CA TYR A 214 8.76 8.82 -0.82
C TYR A 214 10.03 9.63 -0.68
N TYR A 215 11.18 9.08 -1.10
CA TYR A 215 12.48 9.71 -0.91
C TYR A 215 12.62 11.06 -1.62
N MET A 216 12.19 11.15 -2.89
CA MET A 216 12.28 12.40 -3.66
C MET A 216 11.20 13.39 -3.26
N THR A 217 10.00 12.93 -2.92
CA THR A 217 8.95 13.81 -2.42
C THR A 217 9.32 14.41 -1.06
N ASP A 218 10.03 13.68 -0.19
CA ASP A 218 10.55 14.25 1.07
C ASP A 218 11.58 15.36 0.80
N LYS A 219 12.44 15.20 -0.21
CA LYS A 219 13.37 16.26 -0.65
C LYS A 219 12.64 17.45 -1.30
N ALA A 220 11.59 17.18 -2.07
CA ALA A 220 10.81 18.20 -2.76
C ALA A 220 9.89 18.96 -1.80
N GLU A 221 9.30 18.28 -0.82
CA GLU A 221 8.28 18.81 0.09
C GLU A 221 8.53 18.32 1.53
N PRO A 222 9.62 18.76 2.19
CA PRO A 222 10.04 18.21 3.48
C PRO A 222 9.01 18.40 4.60
N HIS A 223 8.15 19.42 4.47
CA HIS A 223 7.07 19.69 5.42
C HIS A 223 5.96 18.60 5.41
N MET A 224 5.92 17.74 4.39
CA MET A 224 4.94 16.64 4.27
C MET A 224 5.37 15.33 4.92
N GLY A 225 6.59 15.26 5.49
CA GLY A 225 7.04 14.17 6.34
C GLY A 225 7.06 12.79 5.69
N PHE A 226 7.41 12.69 4.39
CA PHE A 226 7.40 11.42 3.67
C PHE A 226 8.42 10.41 4.21
N LYS A 227 9.54 10.86 4.79
CA LYS A 227 10.46 9.97 5.52
C LYS A 227 9.78 9.25 6.69
N THR A 228 8.96 9.97 7.47
CA THR A 228 8.20 9.40 8.60
C THR A 228 7.11 8.47 8.10
N ARG A 229 6.39 8.91 7.06
CA ARG A 229 5.24 8.21 6.52
C ARG A 229 5.62 6.90 5.84
N PHE A 230 6.81 6.81 5.23
CA PHE A 230 7.31 5.56 4.64
C PHE A 230 7.27 4.38 5.63
N ILE A 231 7.56 4.63 6.90
CA ILE A 231 7.58 3.60 7.94
C ILE A 231 6.21 2.93 8.08
N VAL A 232 5.16 3.72 8.28
CA VAL A 232 3.81 3.21 8.57
C VAL A 232 2.98 2.93 7.32
N GLU A 233 3.21 3.66 6.22
CA GLU A 233 2.44 3.54 4.99
C GLU A 233 3.01 2.50 4.02
N GLN A 234 4.31 2.19 4.09
CA GLN A 234 4.97 1.24 3.19
C GLN A 234 5.59 0.06 3.93
N LEU A 235 6.53 0.31 4.85
CA LEU A 235 7.32 -0.75 5.47
C LEU A 235 6.47 -1.68 6.35
N GLN A 236 5.69 -1.12 7.28
CA GLN A 236 4.82 -1.91 8.17
C GLN A 236 3.69 -2.60 7.39
N MET A 237 3.11 -1.91 6.42
CA MET A 237 2.07 -2.45 5.53
C MET A 237 2.59 -3.64 4.71
N ALA A 238 3.79 -3.52 4.14
CA ALA A 238 4.44 -4.60 3.41
C ALA A 238 4.75 -5.80 4.32
N MET A 239 5.26 -5.58 5.54
CA MET A 239 5.49 -6.70 6.48
C MET A 239 4.19 -7.41 6.85
N LEU A 240 3.07 -6.70 7.02
CA LEU A 240 1.79 -7.36 7.24
C LEU A 240 1.36 -8.20 6.02
N SER A 241 1.42 -7.66 4.80
CA SER A 241 1.09 -8.44 3.59
C SER A 241 2.01 -9.63 3.37
N ASP A 242 3.29 -9.50 3.72
CA ASP A 242 4.31 -10.54 3.57
C ASP A 242 4.30 -11.56 4.73
N SER A 243 3.43 -11.37 5.73
CA SER A 243 3.29 -12.30 6.88
C SER A 243 2.26 -13.41 6.66
N PHE A 244 1.59 -13.43 5.51
CA PHE A 244 0.61 -14.46 5.17
C PHE A 244 1.26 -15.60 4.38
N SER A 245 0.79 -16.84 4.59
CA SER A 245 1.30 -18.03 3.93
C SER A 245 1.13 -18.06 2.40
N ASN A 246 0.29 -17.20 1.83
CA ASN A 246 0.10 -17.04 0.39
C ASN A 246 0.90 -15.86 -0.21
N ALA A 247 1.78 -15.22 0.57
CA ALA A 247 2.70 -14.21 0.04
C ALA A 247 3.61 -14.81 -1.03
N HIS A 248 4.01 -14.01 -2.02
CA HIS A 248 4.94 -14.42 -3.06
C HIS A 248 6.32 -13.77 -2.86
N ALA A 249 7.35 -14.34 -3.49
CA ALA A 249 8.68 -13.73 -3.57
C ALA A 249 8.68 -12.47 -4.46
N LEU A 250 9.63 -11.54 -4.26
CA LEU A 250 9.77 -10.37 -5.15
C LEU A 250 10.14 -10.80 -6.57
N THR A 251 11.11 -11.70 -6.70
CA THR A 251 11.46 -12.38 -7.94
C THR A 251 10.74 -13.72 -7.96
N ASN A 252 9.77 -13.89 -8.87
CA ASN A 252 8.97 -15.11 -8.95
C ASN A 252 8.93 -15.68 -10.39
N PRO A 253 9.83 -16.63 -10.72
CA PRO A 253 9.93 -17.21 -12.06
C PRO A 253 8.67 -17.93 -12.56
N ALA A 254 7.69 -18.19 -11.69
CA ALA A 254 6.42 -18.81 -12.08
C ALA A 254 5.46 -17.84 -12.80
N VAL A 255 5.73 -16.53 -12.79
CA VAL A 255 4.92 -15.52 -13.48
C VAL A 255 5.07 -15.67 -15.00
N SER A 256 4.00 -16.04 -15.69
CA SER A 256 4.06 -16.37 -17.12
C SER A 256 2.78 -16.10 -17.92
N ASP A 257 1.62 -16.05 -17.27
CA ASP A 257 0.32 -15.82 -17.89
C ASP A 257 -0.29 -14.47 -17.44
N PRO A 258 -1.31 -13.93 -18.14
CA PRO A 258 -1.89 -12.63 -17.80
C PRO A 258 -2.40 -12.48 -16.36
N ASP A 259 -2.94 -13.55 -15.76
CA ASP A 259 -3.45 -13.51 -14.39
C ASP A 259 -2.30 -13.50 -13.38
N SER A 260 -1.29 -14.36 -13.56
CA SER A 260 -0.09 -14.35 -12.70
C SER A 260 0.69 -13.04 -12.82
N VAL A 261 0.79 -12.45 -14.02
CA VAL A 261 1.36 -11.11 -14.22
C VAL A 261 0.58 -10.07 -13.45
N SER A 262 -0.75 -10.03 -13.62
CA SER A 262 -1.62 -9.06 -12.94
C SER A 262 -1.54 -9.19 -11.41
N ASN A 263 -1.50 -10.42 -10.89
CA ASN A 263 -1.37 -10.70 -9.46
C ASN A 263 -0.02 -10.27 -8.88
N HIS A 264 1.03 -10.17 -9.72
CA HIS A 264 2.35 -9.69 -9.30
C HIS A 264 2.40 -8.17 -9.10
N PHE A 265 1.40 -7.41 -9.58
CA PHE A 265 1.20 -5.99 -9.23
C PHE A 265 0.60 -5.84 -7.82
N SER A 266 1.32 -6.32 -6.82
CA SER A 266 0.87 -6.43 -5.43
C SER A 266 1.65 -5.54 -4.47
N THR A 267 1.13 -5.36 -3.25
CA THR A 267 1.88 -4.74 -2.13
C THR A 267 3.32 -5.23 -2.00
N ILE A 268 3.57 -6.52 -2.25
CA ILE A 268 4.90 -7.10 -2.13
C ILE A 268 5.85 -6.45 -3.15
N THR A 269 5.49 -6.49 -4.42
CA THR A 269 6.31 -5.93 -5.51
C THR A 269 6.63 -4.45 -5.31
N TYR A 270 5.65 -3.66 -4.88
CA TYR A 270 5.84 -2.22 -4.62
C TYR A 270 6.53 -1.95 -3.27
N ALA A 271 5.88 -2.27 -2.17
CA ALA A 271 6.24 -1.78 -0.84
C ALA A 271 7.34 -2.63 -0.16
N LYS A 272 7.34 -3.97 -0.33
CA LYS A 272 8.50 -4.79 0.10
C LYS A 272 9.70 -4.46 -0.77
N GLY A 273 9.53 -4.37 -2.09
CA GLY A 273 10.58 -3.94 -3.03
C GLY A 273 11.25 -2.63 -2.58
N ALA A 274 10.47 -1.58 -2.33
CA ALA A 274 10.98 -0.30 -1.83
C ALA A 274 11.67 -0.40 -0.46
N SER A 275 11.14 -1.22 0.45
CA SER A 275 11.71 -1.40 1.79
C SER A 275 13.07 -2.11 1.75
N ILE A 276 13.25 -3.09 0.87
CA ILE A 276 14.54 -3.77 0.66
C ILE A 276 15.54 -2.82 0.00
N LEU A 277 15.13 -2.00 -0.96
CA LEU A 277 15.99 -0.97 -1.56
C LEU A 277 16.47 0.05 -0.52
N ARG A 278 15.58 0.55 0.35
CA ARG A 278 15.94 1.42 1.47
C ARG A 278 16.93 0.76 2.44
N MET A 279 16.67 -0.50 2.82
CA MET A 279 17.57 -1.28 3.68
C MET A 279 18.96 -1.44 3.04
N THR A 280 18.99 -1.61 1.72
CA THR A 280 20.23 -1.70 0.93
C THR A 280 21.00 -0.38 0.93
N GLU A 281 20.32 0.76 0.78
CA GLU A 281 20.95 2.08 0.87
C GLU A 281 21.63 2.27 2.24
N HIS A 282 20.96 1.89 3.33
CA HIS A 282 21.56 1.93 4.66
C HIS A 282 22.74 0.93 4.81
N LEU A 283 22.63 -0.26 4.21
CA LEU A 283 23.72 -1.24 4.19
C LEU A 283 24.94 -0.74 3.44
N LEU A 284 24.81 -0.01 2.35
CA LEU A 284 25.94 0.48 1.54
C LEU A 284 26.44 1.87 1.98
N GLY A 285 25.55 2.70 2.51
CA GLY A 285 25.74 4.14 2.62
C GLY A 285 25.27 4.83 1.34
N GLY A 286 24.70 6.03 1.49
CA GLY A 286 24.04 6.78 0.40
C GLY A 286 24.95 7.01 -0.82
N ASP A 287 26.18 7.49 -0.60
CA ASP A 287 27.11 7.80 -1.70
C ASP A 287 27.46 6.57 -2.54
N THR A 288 27.76 5.45 -1.88
CA THR A 288 28.08 4.17 -2.55
C THR A 288 26.88 3.62 -3.30
N TYR A 289 25.70 3.67 -2.68
CA TYR A 289 24.44 3.23 -3.29
C TYR A 289 24.13 4.05 -4.55
N GLU A 290 24.17 5.38 -4.46
CA GLU A 290 23.96 6.30 -5.59
C GLU A 290 24.94 6.02 -6.73
N LYS A 291 26.23 5.84 -6.42
CA LYS A 291 27.27 5.52 -7.41
C LYS A 291 26.97 4.21 -8.14
N GLY A 292 26.57 3.16 -7.42
CA GLY A 292 26.22 1.88 -8.03
C GLY A 292 24.96 1.98 -8.91
N LEU A 293 23.96 2.76 -8.51
CA LEU A 293 22.77 3.00 -9.32
C LEU A 293 23.05 3.79 -10.60
N ARG A 294 23.90 4.81 -10.53
CA ARG A 294 24.33 5.57 -11.72
C ARG A 294 25.02 4.66 -12.73
N GLU A 295 25.89 3.77 -12.26
CA GLU A 295 26.55 2.80 -13.12
C GLU A 295 25.56 1.77 -13.70
N TYR A 296 24.60 1.29 -12.90
CA TYR A 296 23.53 0.41 -13.38
C TYR A 296 22.72 1.03 -14.51
N LEU A 297 22.22 2.26 -14.32
CA LEU A 297 21.45 2.97 -15.34
C LEU A 297 22.27 3.18 -16.61
N LYS A 298 23.54 3.58 -16.47
CA LYS A 298 24.44 3.79 -17.61
C LYS A 298 24.72 2.50 -18.37
N LYS A 299 24.94 1.38 -17.69
CA LYS A 299 25.21 0.08 -18.34
C LYS A 299 24.00 -0.49 -19.06
N ARG A 300 22.79 -0.19 -18.59
CA ARG A 300 21.53 -0.79 -19.09
C ARG A 300 20.64 0.19 -19.85
N GLU A 301 21.12 1.41 -20.13
CA GLU A 301 20.34 2.44 -20.82
C GLU A 301 19.74 1.92 -22.14
N PHE A 302 18.46 2.22 -22.36
CA PHE A 302 17.65 1.77 -23.51
C PHE A 302 17.52 0.25 -23.66
N ASN A 303 17.84 -0.52 -22.62
CA ASN A 303 17.79 -1.98 -22.62
C ASN A 303 16.88 -2.49 -21.48
N THR A 304 16.77 -3.80 -21.36
CA THR A 304 16.16 -4.43 -20.18
C THR A 304 17.20 -4.72 -19.11
N ALA A 305 16.79 -5.22 -17.94
CA ALA A 305 17.68 -5.65 -16.87
C ALA A 305 17.10 -6.84 -16.10
N GLU A 306 18.01 -7.69 -15.63
CA GLU A 306 17.78 -8.75 -14.65
C GLU A 306 18.31 -8.31 -13.28
N PRO A 307 17.87 -8.89 -12.16
CA PRO A 307 18.35 -8.54 -10.83
C PRO A 307 19.89 -8.56 -10.69
N LYS A 308 20.55 -9.49 -11.36
CA LYS A 308 22.03 -9.58 -11.39
C LYS A 308 22.70 -8.31 -11.92
N ASP A 309 22.12 -7.62 -12.90
CA ASP A 309 22.71 -6.41 -13.51
C ASP A 309 22.79 -5.27 -12.48
N LEU A 310 21.76 -5.17 -11.62
CA LEU A 310 21.75 -4.25 -10.48
C LEU A 310 22.80 -4.67 -9.44
N PHE A 311 22.82 -5.95 -9.06
CA PHE A 311 23.69 -6.45 -8.01
C PHE A 311 25.17 -6.26 -8.36
N GLU A 312 25.57 -6.57 -9.60
CA GLU A 312 26.94 -6.38 -10.09
C GLU A 312 27.39 -4.91 -10.02
N SER A 313 26.49 -3.97 -10.31
CA SER A 313 26.80 -2.53 -10.29
C SER A 313 26.93 -2.00 -8.85
N LEU A 314 26.07 -2.47 -7.94
CA LEU A 314 26.16 -2.16 -6.52
C LEU A 314 27.39 -2.79 -5.87
N ASP A 315 27.72 -4.06 -6.18
CA ASP A 315 28.93 -4.73 -5.69
C ASP A 315 30.20 -4.02 -6.20
N ALA A 316 30.24 -3.58 -7.45
CA ALA A 316 31.37 -2.83 -7.99
C ALA A 316 31.60 -1.50 -7.24
N ALA A 317 30.52 -0.76 -6.93
CA ALA A 317 30.61 0.45 -6.13
C ALA A 317 31.05 0.14 -4.69
N ALA A 318 30.45 -0.88 -4.07
CA ALA A 318 30.78 -1.33 -2.72
C ALA A 318 32.25 -1.73 -2.55
N ASN A 319 32.80 -2.46 -3.53
CA ASN A 319 34.21 -2.84 -3.57
C ASN A 319 35.13 -1.62 -3.72
N THR A 320 34.73 -0.63 -4.52
CA THR A 320 35.52 0.59 -4.70
C THR A 320 35.60 1.40 -3.41
N ASP A 321 34.48 1.49 -2.69
CA ASP A 321 34.35 2.34 -1.50
C ASP A 321 34.56 1.56 -0.18
N ASN A 322 34.90 0.26 -0.28
CA ASN A 322 35.06 -0.69 0.84
C ASN A 322 33.84 -0.74 1.78
N SER A 323 32.63 -0.55 1.26
CA SER A 323 31.43 -0.37 2.10
C SER A 323 30.91 -1.64 2.74
N LEU A 324 31.35 -2.82 2.28
CA LEU A 324 30.97 -4.12 2.84
C LEU A 324 32.13 -4.82 3.58
N ALA A 325 33.28 -4.16 3.72
CA ALA A 325 34.50 -4.76 4.26
C ALA A 325 34.36 -5.30 5.71
N ASP A 326 33.41 -4.76 6.48
CA ASP A 326 33.15 -5.16 7.86
C ASP A 326 32.19 -6.38 7.98
N TYR A 327 31.71 -6.94 6.87
CA TYR A 327 30.66 -7.96 6.84
C TYR A 327 31.09 -9.30 6.23
N ASP A 328 32.30 -9.78 6.56
CA ASP A 328 32.87 -11.03 6.02
C ASP A 328 32.81 -11.08 4.47
N ASP A 329 32.60 -12.27 3.87
CA ASP A 329 32.47 -12.47 2.42
C ASP A 329 31.07 -12.11 1.87
N MET A 330 30.38 -11.14 2.47
CA MET A 330 29.05 -10.71 2.03
C MET A 330 29.12 -9.95 0.70
N THR A 331 28.22 -10.28 -0.21
CA THR A 331 28.02 -9.56 -1.48
C THR A 331 26.56 -9.14 -1.61
N ILE A 332 26.28 -8.15 -2.45
CA ILE A 332 24.92 -7.71 -2.75
C ILE A 332 24.10 -8.86 -3.32
N ALA A 333 24.68 -9.69 -4.20
CA ALA A 333 23.99 -10.87 -4.72
C ALA A 333 23.56 -11.85 -3.61
N LYS A 334 24.44 -12.20 -2.66
CA LYS A 334 24.10 -13.10 -1.54
C LYS A 334 23.02 -12.49 -0.65
N TYR A 335 23.20 -11.21 -0.29
CA TYR A 335 22.25 -10.47 0.53
C TYR A 335 20.87 -10.40 -0.14
N PHE A 336 20.77 -9.88 -1.36
CA PHE A 336 19.48 -9.71 -2.05
C PHE A 336 18.78 -11.02 -2.32
N ALA A 337 19.50 -12.08 -2.73
CA ALA A 337 18.87 -13.38 -3.01
C ALA A 337 18.04 -13.86 -1.81
N SER A 338 18.53 -13.66 -0.58
CA SER A 338 17.77 -14.02 0.62
C SER A 338 16.48 -13.21 0.83
N TRP A 339 16.41 -11.98 0.30
CA TRP A 339 15.27 -11.07 0.44
C TRP A 339 14.32 -11.06 -0.77
N SER A 340 14.81 -11.35 -1.98
CA SER A 340 14.05 -11.25 -3.21
C SER A 340 13.49 -12.58 -3.71
N GLU A 341 14.18 -13.70 -3.48
CA GLU A 341 13.82 -15.00 -4.07
C GLU A 341 12.93 -15.85 -3.15
N LYS A 342 12.54 -15.32 -1.99
CA LYS A 342 11.70 -16.00 -1.00
C LYS A 342 10.57 -15.10 -0.53
N ALA A 343 9.40 -15.70 -0.33
CA ALA A 343 8.29 -15.04 0.35
C ALA A 343 8.58 -14.92 1.85
N GLY A 344 7.97 -13.93 2.51
CA GLY A 344 8.10 -13.76 3.95
C GLY A 344 9.31 -12.93 4.39
N HIS A 345 9.36 -12.70 5.69
CA HIS A 345 10.40 -11.94 6.39
C HIS A 345 10.63 -12.52 7.80
N PRO A 346 11.78 -12.22 8.42
CA PRO A 346 12.11 -12.79 9.72
C PRO A 346 11.48 -12.01 10.90
N LEU A 347 11.16 -12.75 11.94
CA LEU A 347 11.05 -12.29 13.32
C LEU A 347 12.38 -12.53 14.03
N LEU A 348 12.91 -11.50 14.68
CA LEU A 348 14.04 -11.62 15.60
C LEU A 348 13.54 -11.75 17.04
N THR A 349 13.84 -12.87 17.69
CA THR A 349 13.63 -13.04 19.14
C THR A 349 14.94 -12.78 19.86
N VAL A 350 14.95 -11.76 20.71
CA VAL A 350 16.14 -11.27 21.43
C VAL A 350 16.01 -11.59 22.92
N HIS A 351 16.94 -12.41 23.42
CA HIS A 351 17.07 -12.69 24.85
C HIS A 351 18.28 -11.97 25.42
N VAL A 352 18.06 -11.11 26.41
CA VAL A 352 19.12 -10.36 27.08
C VAL A 352 19.42 -10.96 28.45
N ASP A 353 20.62 -11.52 28.61
CA ASP A 353 21.16 -11.81 29.94
C ASP A 353 21.66 -10.50 30.55
N HIS A 354 20.81 -9.86 31.36
CA HIS A 354 21.14 -8.61 32.03
C HIS A 354 22.30 -8.72 33.03
N ALA A 355 22.63 -9.91 33.54
CA ALA A 355 23.76 -10.08 34.46
C ALA A 355 25.10 -10.07 33.69
N SER A 356 25.19 -10.76 32.56
CA SER A 356 26.43 -10.83 31.77
C SER A 356 26.53 -9.80 30.65
N GLY A 357 25.42 -9.20 30.22
CA GLY A 357 25.34 -8.35 29.03
C GLY A 357 25.29 -9.13 27.71
N ARG A 358 25.17 -10.47 27.75
CA ARG A 358 25.06 -11.30 26.56
C ARG A 358 23.66 -11.21 25.95
N MET A 359 23.60 -10.95 24.65
CA MET A 359 22.35 -10.96 23.88
C MET A 359 22.37 -12.16 22.91
N THR A 360 21.35 -13.01 23.00
CA THR A 360 21.12 -14.10 22.04
C THR A 360 20.00 -13.67 21.10
N VAL A 361 20.31 -13.57 19.81
CA VAL A 361 19.36 -13.20 18.76
C VAL A 361 19.06 -14.43 17.91
N VAL A 362 17.79 -14.79 17.79
CA VAL A 362 17.31 -15.92 16.97
C VAL A 362 16.42 -15.39 15.86
N GLN A 363 16.62 -15.85 14.63
CA GLN A 363 15.73 -15.53 13.51
C GLN A 363 14.83 -16.71 13.18
N THR A 364 13.56 -16.44 12.94
CA THR A 364 12.59 -17.39 12.37
C THR A 364 11.71 -16.68 11.35
N GLN A 365 11.13 -17.40 10.39
CA GLN A 365 10.16 -16.81 9.47
C GLN A 365 8.87 -16.48 10.23
N PHE A 366 8.40 -15.24 10.12
CA PHE A 366 7.17 -14.79 10.77
C PHE A 366 5.93 -15.20 9.97
N ASP A 367 4.90 -15.70 10.66
CA ASP A 367 3.56 -15.94 10.08
C ASP A 367 2.50 -15.35 11.00
N VAL A 368 1.57 -14.55 10.46
CA VAL A 368 0.59 -13.82 11.29
C VAL A 368 -0.48 -14.70 11.91
N ASN A 369 -0.68 -15.93 11.41
CA ASN A 369 -1.67 -16.86 11.92
C ASN A 369 -1.07 -17.86 12.91
N SER A 370 0.15 -18.36 12.67
CA SER A 370 0.83 -19.33 13.54
C SER A 370 1.92 -18.73 14.44
N GLY A 371 2.25 -17.46 14.28
CA GLY A 371 3.37 -16.78 14.95
C GLY A 371 4.69 -17.05 14.25
N VAL A 372 5.04 -18.33 14.13
CA VAL A 372 6.24 -18.79 13.42
C VAL A 372 5.81 -19.74 12.31
N SER A 373 6.36 -19.54 11.12
CA SER A 373 6.13 -20.44 9.98
C SER A 373 6.77 -21.81 10.22
N SER A 374 6.23 -22.85 9.59
CA SER A 374 6.90 -24.15 9.48
C SER A 374 8.14 -24.11 8.59
N ASP A 375 8.26 -23.09 7.75
CA ASP A 375 9.41 -22.88 6.88
C ASP A 375 10.58 -22.29 7.66
N ASN A 376 11.74 -22.94 7.58
CA ASN A 376 12.97 -22.49 8.23
C ASN A 376 13.79 -21.56 7.30
N GLY A 377 13.12 -20.62 6.63
CA GLY A 377 13.77 -19.61 5.82
C GLY A 377 14.81 -18.83 6.65
N LEU A 378 16.02 -18.69 6.11
CA LEU A 378 17.06 -17.84 6.69
C LEU A 378 17.33 -16.64 5.77
N TRP A 379 17.52 -15.50 6.40
CA TRP A 379 17.87 -14.23 5.79
C TRP A 379 19.27 -13.80 6.18
N HIS A 380 19.88 -13.04 5.29
CA HIS A 380 21.09 -12.26 5.52
C HIS A 380 20.69 -10.90 6.08
N ILE A 381 20.64 -10.79 7.41
CA ILE A 381 20.03 -9.66 8.13
C ILE A 381 21.10 -8.65 8.54
N PRO A 382 21.06 -7.41 8.00
CA PRO A 382 21.84 -6.30 8.51
C PRO A 382 21.26 -5.80 9.84
N LEU A 383 21.98 -6.02 10.94
CA LEU A 383 21.49 -5.69 12.28
C LEU A 383 21.98 -4.31 12.73
N THR A 384 21.02 -3.49 13.15
CA THR A 384 21.25 -2.28 13.95
C THR A 384 20.63 -2.45 15.32
N TRP A 385 21.28 -1.95 16.38
CA TRP A 385 20.72 -1.96 17.73
C TRP A 385 21.30 -0.84 18.62
N THR A 386 20.60 -0.50 19.69
CA THR A 386 20.98 0.52 20.67
C THR A 386 20.44 0.17 22.06
N ARG A 387 20.84 0.92 23.10
CA ARG A 387 20.49 0.65 24.51
C ARG A 387 20.32 1.93 25.33
N ALA A 388 19.67 1.84 26.48
CA ALA A 388 19.38 3.01 27.32
C ALA A 388 20.61 3.81 27.73
N GLY A 389 21.70 3.13 28.09
CA GLY A 389 22.94 3.79 28.51
C GLY A 389 23.75 4.42 27.37
N ASN A 390 23.35 4.22 26.10
CA ASN A 390 23.90 4.90 24.92
C ASN A 390 22.87 4.94 23.79
N PRO A 391 21.84 5.81 23.86
CA PRO A 391 20.69 5.80 22.97
C PRO A 391 21.02 6.44 21.60
N GLU A 392 21.80 5.73 20.79
CA GLU A 392 22.23 6.18 19.46
C GLU A 392 21.34 5.58 18.34
N PHE A 393 20.46 6.41 17.77
CA PHE A 393 19.47 6.02 16.75
C PHE A 393 19.75 6.54 15.33
N GLU A 394 20.73 7.43 15.13
CA GLU A 394 20.95 8.12 13.85
C GLU A 394 21.93 7.38 12.94
N ASN A 395 22.91 6.67 13.50
CA ASN A 395 23.74 5.79 12.69
C ASN A 395 22.98 4.50 12.30
N LEU A 396 22.46 4.49 11.08
CA LEU A 396 21.70 3.39 10.47
C LEU A 396 22.56 2.39 9.69
N LYS A 397 23.87 2.61 9.57
CA LYS A 397 24.78 1.61 9.02
C LYS A 397 24.79 0.39 9.96
N PRO A 398 24.57 -0.84 9.46
CA PRO A 398 24.55 -2.03 10.30
C PRO A 398 25.87 -2.22 11.04
N SER A 399 25.81 -2.46 12.35
CA SER A 399 27.01 -2.76 13.14
C SER A 399 27.35 -4.25 13.13
N GLU A 400 26.37 -5.08 12.76
CA GLU A 400 26.44 -6.53 12.83
C GLU A 400 25.70 -7.14 11.65
N PHE A 401 26.08 -8.35 11.27
CA PHE A 401 25.41 -9.11 10.22
C PHE A 401 25.02 -10.50 10.71
N MET A 402 23.80 -10.96 10.44
CA MET A 402 23.30 -12.28 10.85
C MET A 402 22.92 -13.12 9.63
N SER A 403 23.59 -14.27 9.47
CA SER A 403 23.37 -15.21 8.34
C SER A 403 22.94 -16.60 8.79
N GLY A 404 23.14 -16.94 10.07
CA GLY A 404 22.71 -18.20 10.67
C GLY A 404 21.41 -18.04 11.46
N PRO A 405 20.84 -19.15 11.97
CA PRO A 405 19.61 -19.12 12.77
C PRO A 405 19.77 -18.39 14.11
N LEU A 406 21.01 -18.28 14.61
CA LEU A 406 21.34 -17.67 15.90
C LEU A 406 22.62 -16.83 15.81
N LYS A 407 22.62 -15.68 16.50
CA LYS A 407 23.80 -14.83 16.67
C LYS A 407 23.91 -14.36 18.13
N ILE A 408 25.12 -14.39 18.68
CA ILE A 408 25.42 -13.88 20.02
C ILE A 408 26.12 -12.53 19.88
N ILE A 409 25.60 -11.51 20.56
CA ILE A 409 26.14 -10.16 20.59
C ILE A 409 26.46 -9.80 22.04
N ASN A 410 27.63 -9.19 22.28
CA ASN A 410 27.95 -8.62 23.58
C ASN A 410 27.43 -7.17 23.65
N ARG A 411 26.49 -6.89 24.56
CA ARG A 411 25.93 -5.54 24.76
C ARG A 411 26.99 -4.52 25.20
N GLY A 412 28.10 -4.98 25.78
CA GLY A 412 29.17 -4.12 26.30
C GLY A 412 28.82 -3.43 27.63
N SER A 413 27.74 -3.86 28.29
CA SER A 413 27.28 -3.35 29.58
C SER A 413 26.53 -4.42 30.36
N THR A 414 26.59 -4.37 31.69
CA THR A 414 25.82 -5.23 32.60
C THR A 414 24.74 -4.43 33.32
N GLY A 415 23.72 -5.10 33.85
CA GLY A 415 22.60 -4.48 34.56
C GLY A 415 21.31 -4.41 33.73
N ARG A 416 20.25 -3.93 34.40
CA ARG A 416 18.93 -3.71 33.80
C ARG A 416 18.93 -2.40 33.01
N GLU A 417 18.85 -2.51 31.70
CA GLU A 417 18.60 -1.41 30.78
C GLU A 417 17.88 -1.97 29.55
N TRP A 418 16.99 -1.18 28.95
CA TRP A 418 16.33 -1.60 27.72
C TRP A 418 17.31 -1.64 26.54
N VAL A 419 17.01 -2.50 25.58
CA VAL A 419 17.72 -2.64 24.29
C VAL A 419 16.67 -2.55 23.18
N ILE A 420 17.02 -1.90 22.08
CA ILE A 420 16.17 -1.81 20.88
C ILE A 420 16.99 -2.23 19.67
N PHE A 421 16.48 -3.21 18.92
CA PHE A 421 16.97 -3.59 17.60
C PHE A 421 16.18 -2.87 16.50
N ASN A 422 16.76 -2.81 15.30
CA ASN A 422 16.19 -2.18 14.11
C ASN A 422 16.02 -0.67 14.27
N LYS A 423 17.12 0.06 14.47
CA LYS A 423 17.11 1.52 14.60
C LYS A 423 16.34 2.15 13.44
N GLN A 424 15.41 3.04 13.77
CA GLN A 424 14.50 3.72 12.83
C GLN A 424 13.73 2.78 11.88
N GLN A 425 13.54 1.52 12.27
CA GLN A 425 12.97 0.46 11.43
C GLN A 425 13.65 0.41 10.05
N SER A 426 14.99 0.52 10.03
CA SER A 426 15.83 0.54 8.82
C SER A 426 15.86 -0.79 8.08
N GLY A 427 15.64 -1.90 8.78
CA GLY A 427 15.56 -3.25 8.22
C GLY A 427 14.13 -3.79 8.11
N PHE A 428 13.93 -4.74 7.19
CA PHE A 428 12.64 -5.37 6.90
C PHE A 428 12.43 -6.63 7.77
N TYR A 429 12.34 -6.44 9.08
CA TYR A 429 12.14 -7.52 10.05
C TYR A 429 11.47 -7.02 11.33
N ARG A 430 10.76 -7.94 12.00
CA ARG A 430 10.08 -7.69 13.28
C ARG A 430 10.97 -8.07 14.46
N VAL A 431 10.71 -7.51 15.65
CA VAL A 431 11.49 -7.85 16.85
C VAL A 431 10.59 -8.19 18.03
N ASN A 432 10.90 -9.30 18.70
CA ASN A 432 10.38 -9.68 20.00
C ASN A 432 11.52 -9.75 21.02
N TYR A 433 11.22 -9.44 22.27
CA TYR A 433 12.20 -9.43 23.37
C TYR A 433 11.78 -10.36 24.51
N ASP A 434 12.70 -10.68 25.41
CA ASP A 434 12.38 -11.33 26.67
C ASP A 434 11.51 -10.44 27.60
N ALA A 435 10.91 -11.05 28.62
CA ALA A 435 10.03 -10.38 29.58
C ALA A 435 10.67 -9.20 30.31
N THR A 436 11.94 -9.30 30.69
CA THR A 436 12.62 -8.22 31.42
C THR A 436 12.88 -7.04 30.50
N THR A 437 13.34 -7.30 29.28
CA THR A 437 13.57 -6.24 28.28
C THR A 437 12.27 -5.53 27.91
N TRP A 438 11.17 -6.26 27.68
CA TRP A 438 9.86 -5.65 27.44
C TRP A 438 9.39 -4.79 28.64
N ALA A 439 9.55 -5.29 29.86
CA ALA A 439 9.20 -4.54 31.08
C ALA A 439 9.97 -3.21 31.19
N LEU A 440 11.28 -3.23 30.91
CA LEU A 440 12.14 -2.04 30.90
C LEU A 440 11.74 -1.05 29.80
N LEU A 441 11.37 -1.54 28.61
CA LEU A 441 10.84 -0.71 27.52
C LEU A 441 9.52 -0.06 27.92
N THR A 442 8.58 -0.81 28.48
CA THR A 442 7.28 -0.28 28.95
C THR A 442 7.48 0.83 29.98
N GLN A 443 8.37 0.63 30.96
CA GLN A 443 8.68 1.64 31.97
C GLN A 443 9.25 2.91 31.34
N ALA A 444 10.23 2.78 30.43
CA ALA A 444 10.84 3.92 29.74
C ALA A 444 9.79 4.70 28.92
N LEU A 445 8.98 3.99 28.12
CA LEU A 445 7.95 4.57 27.25
C LEU A 445 6.83 5.29 28.02
N ARG A 446 6.51 4.84 29.24
CA ARG A 446 5.53 5.50 30.12
C ARG A 446 6.11 6.67 30.94
N SER A 447 7.43 6.87 30.89
CA SER A 447 8.11 7.92 31.63
C SER A 447 8.52 9.08 30.71
N HIS A 448 9.23 10.07 31.27
CA HIS A 448 9.85 11.14 30.50
C HIS A 448 10.97 10.64 29.57
N GLU A 449 11.49 9.42 29.78
CA GLU A 449 12.50 8.80 28.91
C GLU A 449 11.93 8.33 27.56
N ARG A 450 10.61 8.36 27.37
CA ARG A 450 9.97 7.99 26.10
C ARG A 450 10.60 8.69 24.90
N GLU A 451 10.89 9.98 25.03
CA GLU A 451 11.44 10.77 23.93
C GLU A 451 12.92 10.47 23.64
N ALA A 452 13.62 9.75 24.52
CA ALA A 452 14.94 9.20 24.24
C ALA A 452 14.90 8.02 23.25
N ILE A 453 13.72 7.39 23.06
CA ILE A 453 13.50 6.37 22.03
C ILE A 453 12.99 7.07 20.78
N HIS A 454 13.67 6.90 19.65
CA HIS A 454 13.31 7.54 18.38
C HIS A 454 11.85 7.25 17.96
N GLU A 455 11.16 8.23 17.38
CA GLU A 455 9.73 8.14 16.98
C GLU A 455 9.42 6.86 16.19
N TYR A 456 10.25 6.53 15.20
CA TYR A 456 10.04 5.35 14.36
C TYR A 456 10.21 4.03 15.12
N ASN A 457 11.06 3.98 16.15
CA ASN A 457 11.16 2.79 17.00
C ASN A 457 9.97 2.68 17.96
N ARG A 458 9.39 3.80 18.41
CA ARG A 458 8.11 3.76 19.13
C ARG A 458 6.98 3.27 18.22
N ALA A 459 6.97 3.70 16.96
CA ALA A 459 6.02 3.19 15.95
C ALA A 459 6.24 1.70 15.63
N GLN A 460 7.49 1.25 15.53
CA GLN A 460 7.83 -0.16 15.40
C GLN A 460 7.31 -0.96 16.60
N ILE A 461 7.54 -0.50 17.83
CA ILE A 461 7.04 -1.19 19.03
C ILE A 461 5.52 -1.31 18.99
N VAL A 462 4.80 -0.26 18.59
CA VAL A 462 3.34 -0.31 18.44
C VAL A 462 2.93 -1.36 17.41
N ASP A 463 3.49 -1.32 16.20
CA ASP A 463 3.17 -2.25 15.12
C ASP A 463 3.53 -3.71 15.48
N ASP A 464 4.77 -3.95 15.95
CA ASP A 464 5.25 -5.27 16.35
C ASP A 464 4.37 -5.82 17.49
N VAL A 465 4.07 -5.05 18.54
CA VAL A 465 3.26 -5.55 19.67
C VAL A 465 1.85 -5.95 19.24
N PHE A 466 1.17 -5.15 18.40
CA PHE A 466 -0.15 -5.53 17.88
C PHE A 466 -0.10 -6.79 17.01
N VAL A 467 0.92 -6.92 16.15
CA VAL A 467 1.06 -8.05 15.22
C VAL A 467 1.52 -9.33 15.95
N LEU A 468 2.43 -9.22 16.91
CA LEU A 468 2.83 -10.32 17.80
C LEU A 468 1.65 -10.81 18.65
N ALA A 469 0.80 -9.91 19.15
CA ALA A 469 -0.42 -10.28 19.85
C ALA A 469 -1.46 -10.92 18.93
N ARG A 470 -1.59 -10.44 17.68
CA ARG A 470 -2.46 -11.07 16.67
C ARG A 470 -2.03 -12.50 16.35
N SER A 471 -0.73 -12.75 16.33
CA SER A 471 -0.10 -14.03 15.96
C SER A 471 0.14 -14.99 17.13
N ASN A 472 -0.42 -14.71 18.32
CA ASN A 472 -0.32 -15.56 19.51
C ASN A 472 1.10 -15.68 20.09
N ILE A 473 2.02 -14.77 19.74
CA ILE A 473 3.36 -14.68 20.35
C ILE A 473 3.32 -13.90 21.66
N LEU A 474 2.52 -12.83 21.73
CA LEU A 474 2.22 -12.10 22.97
C LEU A 474 0.75 -12.29 23.33
N SER A 475 0.40 -12.27 24.62
CA SER A 475 -1.00 -12.14 25.03
C SER A 475 -1.49 -10.70 24.84
N TYR A 476 -2.80 -10.49 24.64
CA TYR A 476 -3.38 -9.14 24.61
C TYR A 476 -3.26 -8.42 25.95
N THR A 477 -3.19 -9.14 27.07
CA THR A 477 -2.91 -8.54 28.38
C THR A 477 -1.57 -7.83 28.38
N ARG A 478 -0.52 -8.52 27.92
CA ARG A 478 0.81 -7.96 27.83
C ARG A 478 0.93 -6.89 26.76
N ALA A 479 0.30 -7.11 25.61
CA ALA A 479 0.32 -6.17 24.51
C ALA A 479 -0.31 -4.82 24.92
N LEU A 480 -1.49 -4.83 25.53
CA LEU A 480 -2.15 -3.62 26.01
C LEU A 480 -1.39 -2.98 27.19
N ASN A 481 -0.72 -3.77 28.03
CA ASN A 481 0.17 -3.24 29.07
C ASN A 481 1.34 -2.45 28.48
N ILE A 482 2.02 -3.00 27.47
CA ILE A 482 3.10 -2.31 26.74
C ILE A 482 2.54 -1.05 26.07
N LEU A 483 1.46 -1.18 25.28
CA LEU A 483 0.83 -0.10 24.52
C LEU A 483 0.20 1.00 25.38
N SER A 484 0.06 0.79 26.69
CA SER A 484 -0.50 1.78 27.60
C SER A 484 0.22 3.13 27.59
N PHE A 485 1.47 3.19 27.11
CA PHE A 485 2.21 4.44 26.93
C PHE A 485 1.59 5.41 25.92
N LEU A 486 0.70 4.91 25.03
CA LEU A 486 0.00 5.74 24.04
C LEU A 486 -0.78 6.89 24.69
N GLU A 487 -1.23 6.73 25.95
CA GLU A 487 -1.82 7.79 26.80
C GLU A 487 -1.01 9.09 26.79
N PHE A 488 0.30 8.98 26.59
CA PHE A 488 1.24 10.09 26.64
C PHE A 488 1.88 10.40 25.28
N GLU A 489 1.63 9.60 24.25
CA GLU A 489 2.21 9.74 22.91
C GLU A 489 1.41 10.74 22.06
N ASP A 490 2.08 11.51 21.22
CA ASP A 490 1.45 12.55 20.41
C ASP A 490 1.99 12.68 18.97
N LYS A 491 2.96 11.83 18.58
CA LYS A 491 3.60 11.87 17.26
C LYS A 491 2.86 11.07 16.20
N TYR A 492 3.15 11.38 14.94
CA TYR A 492 2.46 10.84 13.78
C TYR A 492 2.65 9.32 13.65
N ALA A 493 3.89 8.82 13.58
CA ALA A 493 4.11 7.42 13.24
C ALA A 493 3.55 6.44 14.28
N PRO A 494 3.76 6.63 15.60
CA PRO A 494 3.18 5.73 16.60
C PRO A 494 1.64 5.70 16.57
N TRP A 495 1.00 6.84 16.33
CA TRP A 495 -0.46 6.91 16.28
C TRP A 495 -1.06 6.28 15.02
N VAL A 496 -0.41 6.43 13.86
CA VAL A 496 -0.87 5.76 12.64
C VAL A 496 -0.73 4.24 12.76
N ALA A 497 0.35 3.74 13.37
CA ALA A 497 0.49 2.33 13.72
C ALA A 497 -0.59 1.88 14.72
N ALA A 498 -0.89 2.71 15.74
CA ALA A 498 -1.90 2.40 16.75
C ALA A 498 -3.32 2.30 16.16
N ILE A 499 -3.70 3.22 15.27
CA ILE A 499 -5.00 3.22 14.58
C ILE A 499 -5.19 1.88 13.84
N THR A 500 -4.17 1.40 13.13
CA THR A 500 -4.21 0.12 12.41
C THR A 500 -4.47 -1.06 13.35
N GLY A 501 -3.71 -1.15 14.45
CA GLY A 501 -3.88 -2.21 15.45
C GLY A 501 -5.22 -2.17 16.18
N PHE A 502 -5.67 -0.98 16.56
CA PHE A 502 -6.96 -0.80 17.25
C PHE A 502 -8.15 -1.09 16.34
N ASN A 503 -8.12 -0.72 15.06
CA ASN A 503 -9.21 -1.06 14.13
C ASN A 503 -9.38 -2.56 13.98
N PHE A 504 -8.26 -3.30 13.88
CA PHE A 504 -8.31 -4.76 13.92
C PHE A 504 -8.99 -5.25 15.21
N ALA A 505 -8.52 -4.81 16.39
CA ALA A 505 -9.09 -5.24 17.67
C ALA A 505 -10.57 -4.87 17.84
N LEU A 506 -10.96 -3.63 17.53
CA LEU A 506 -12.35 -3.15 17.59
C LEU A 506 -13.28 -3.98 16.71
N ARG A 507 -12.81 -4.32 15.51
CA ARG A 507 -13.56 -5.15 14.56
C ARG A 507 -13.78 -6.55 15.10
N ARG A 508 -12.76 -7.15 15.74
CA ARG A 508 -12.84 -8.51 16.32
C ARG A 508 -13.79 -8.59 17.51
N LEU A 509 -13.91 -7.50 18.28
CA LEU A 509 -14.81 -7.40 19.43
C LEU A 509 -16.22 -6.90 19.06
N ALA A 510 -16.52 -6.57 17.81
CA ALA A 510 -17.76 -5.86 17.46
C ALA A 510 -19.07 -6.62 17.72
N HIS A 511 -19.05 -7.94 17.96
CA HIS A 511 -20.23 -8.71 18.37
C HIS A 511 -20.43 -8.77 19.90
N LYS A 512 -19.56 -8.11 20.67
CA LYS A 512 -19.53 -8.08 22.14
C LYS A 512 -19.53 -6.64 22.62
N THR A 513 -20.72 -6.08 22.79
CA THR A 513 -20.89 -4.66 23.06
C THR A 513 -20.16 -4.19 24.33
N GLU A 514 -20.10 -5.01 25.39
CA GLU A 514 -19.43 -4.63 26.64
C GLU A 514 -17.90 -4.60 26.50
N GLU A 515 -17.31 -5.67 25.97
CA GLU A 515 -15.87 -5.80 25.73
C GLU A 515 -15.38 -4.79 24.70
N GLN A 516 -16.15 -4.57 23.63
CA GLN A 516 -15.85 -3.53 22.66
C GLN A 516 -15.88 -2.13 23.30
N GLN A 517 -16.84 -1.86 24.19
CA GLN A 517 -16.89 -0.58 24.89
C GLN A 517 -15.68 -0.39 25.81
N LYS A 518 -15.26 -1.43 26.55
CA LYS A 518 -14.04 -1.39 27.38
C LYS A 518 -12.79 -1.09 26.54
N LEU A 519 -12.68 -1.67 25.34
CA LEU A 519 -11.59 -1.33 24.41
C LEU A 519 -11.68 0.12 23.92
N LYS A 520 -12.87 0.63 23.59
CA LYS A 520 -13.08 2.04 23.22
C LYS A 520 -12.65 2.99 24.34
N ASP A 521 -12.96 2.66 25.59
CA ASP A 521 -12.55 3.47 26.74
C ASP A 521 -11.01 3.53 26.89
N ILE A 522 -10.32 2.42 26.61
CA ILE A 522 -8.85 2.38 26.53
C ILE A 522 -8.33 3.25 25.39
N ILE A 523 -8.96 3.21 24.21
CA ILE A 523 -8.59 4.04 23.07
C ILE A 523 -8.74 5.52 23.42
N PHE A 524 -9.86 5.91 24.04
CA PHE A 524 -10.11 7.29 24.44
C PHE A 524 -9.09 7.77 25.46
N LYS A 525 -8.79 6.96 26.47
CA LYS A 525 -7.73 7.24 27.43
C LYS A 525 -6.36 7.36 26.75
N SER A 526 -6.06 6.45 25.83
CA SER A 526 -4.81 6.47 25.06
C SER A 526 -4.70 7.77 24.25
N SER A 527 -5.80 8.28 23.69
CA SER A 527 -5.79 9.48 22.85
C SER A 527 -5.63 10.81 23.59
N ALA A 528 -5.48 10.81 24.92
CA ALA A 528 -5.49 12.02 25.74
C ALA A 528 -4.41 13.04 25.32
N ALA A 529 -3.14 12.64 25.23
CA ALA A 529 -2.04 13.54 24.87
C ALA A 529 -2.17 14.11 23.46
N ILE A 530 -2.52 13.27 22.48
CA ILE A 530 -2.67 13.71 21.09
C ILE A 530 -3.87 14.64 20.89
N ILE A 531 -5.01 14.39 21.57
CA ILE A 531 -6.16 15.30 21.55
C ILE A 531 -5.80 16.63 22.21
N GLN A 532 -5.08 16.60 23.33
CA GLN A 532 -4.63 17.82 24.02
C GLN A 532 -3.77 18.70 23.10
N ARG A 533 -2.90 18.08 22.29
CA ARG A 533 -2.03 18.79 21.35
C ARG A 533 -2.77 19.29 20.11
N LEU A 534 -3.54 18.43 19.45
CA LEU A 534 -4.11 18.70 18.14
C LEU A 534 -5.47 19.40 18.19
N GLY A 535 -6.28 19.15 19.23
CA GLY A 535 -7.70 19.48 19.24
C GLY A 535 -8.51 18.74 18.16
N TYR A 536 -9.81 19.06 18.09
CA TYR A 536 -10.75 18.41 17.15
C TYR A 536 -10.86 19.12 15.80
N THR A 537 -10.66 20.45 15.78
CA THR A 537 -10.82 21.29 14.59
C THR A 537 -9.47 21.80 14.10
N GLU A 538 -9.39 22.15 12.82
CA GLU A 538 -8.19 22.81 12.27
C GLU A 538 -7.93 24.16 12.95
N ALA A 539 -6.66 24.47 13.20
CA ALA A 539 -6.24 25.76 13.74
C ALA A 539 -6.26 26.84 12.65
N SER A 540 -6.63 28.07 13.00
CA SER A 540 -6.82 29.17 12.05
C SER A 540 -5.52 29.85 11.55
N ASN A 541 -4.35 29.47 12.06
CA ASN A 541 -3.10 30.23 11.87
C ASN A 541 -2.03 29.35 11.19
N ALA A 542 -1.45 29.83 10.09
CA ALA A 542 -0.71 29.05 9.11
C ALA A 542 0.77 28.71 9.47
N ASP A 543 1.07 27.40 9.41
CA ASP A 543 2.34 26.63 9.28
C ASP A 543 3.37 26.49 10.43
N PRO A 544 4.03 25.30 10.61
CA PRO A 544 3.96 24.04 9.84
C PRO A 544 2.87 23.10 10.36
N LEU A 545 1.70 23.09 9.71
CA LEU A 545 0.50 22.35 10.14
C LEU A 545 0.24 21.10 9.30
N PHE A 546 1.00 20.83 8.24
CA PHE A 546 0.62 19.77 7.30
C PHE A 546 0.48 18.40 7.97
N MET A 547 1.54 17.94 8.65
CA MET A 547 1.54 16.65 9.34
C MET A 547 0.56 16.61 10.51
N ASP A 548 0.34 17.73 11.20
CA ASP A 548 -0.64 17.83 12.28
C ASP A 548 -2.08 17.80 11.78
N ASN A 549 -2.37 18.45 10.65
CA ASN A 549 -3.67 18.41 9.99
C ASN A 549 -3.94 17.04 9.40
N LEU A 550 -2.92 16.40 8.81
CA LEU A 550 -3.02 15.03 8.32
C LEU A 550 -3.29 14.05 9.47
N LEU A 551 -2.52 14.15 10.56
CA LEU A 551 -2.71 13.34 11.75
C LEU A 551 -4.07 13.57 12.39
N ARG A 552 -4.51 14.83 12.54
CA ARG A 552 -5.83 15.18 13.07
C ARG A 552 -6.93 14.59 12.21
N MET A 553 -6.82 14.67 10.89
CA MET A 553 -7.81 14.08 9.98
C MET A 553 -7.93 12.57 10.22
N HIS A 554 -6.81 11.83 10.26
CA HIS A 554 -6.83 10.39 10.54
C HIS A 554 -7.36 10.07 11.94
N LEU A 555 -6.92 10.81 12.95
CA LEU A 555 -7.33 10.63 14.33
C LEU A 555 -8.83 10.91 14.52
N MET A 556 -9.36 11.99 13.94
CA MET A 556 -10.78 12.34 14.06
C MET A 556 -11.66 11.33 13.31
N THR A 557 -11.24 10.86 12.12
CA THR A 557 -11.94 9.76 11.45
C THR A 557 -12.02 8.53 12.35
N PHE A 558 -10.90 8.10 12.94
CA PHE A 558 -10.84 6.95 13.83
C PHE A 558 -11.67 7.13 15.12
N LEU A 559 -11.48 8.24 15.84
CA LEU A 559 -12.16 8.49 17.11
C LEU A 559 -13.66 8.71 16.96
N CYS A 560 -14.11 9.41 15.92
CA CYS A 560 -15.53 9.54 15.63
C CYS A 560 -16.15 8.19 15.27
N ASN A 561 -15.46 7.35 14.48
CA ASN A 561 -15.92 5.98 14.18
C ASN A 561 -15.99 5.10 15.45
N ALA A 562 -15.05 5.28 16.38
CA ALA A 562 -15.08 4.62 17.68
C ALA A 562 -16.18 5.15 18.62
N GLY A 563 -16.82 6.28 18.29
CA GLY A 563 -17.89 6.90 19.08
C GLY A 563 -17.43 7.88 20.15
N HIS A 564 -16.27 8.52 19.98
CA HIS A 564 -15.76 9.52 20.92
C HIS A 564 -16.70 10.73 21.00
N ALA A 565 -17.33 10.95 22.17
CA ALA A 565 -18.44 11.89 22.35
C ALA A 565 -18.18 13.30 21.80
N GLN A 566 -17.03 13.91 22.13
CA GLN A 566 -16.68 15.26 21.68
C GLN A 566 -16.39 15.33 20.16
N CYS A 567 -15.81 14.26 19.58
CA CYS A 567 -15.56 14.18 18.13
C CYS A 567 -16.91 14.14 17.41
N SER A 568 -17.77 13.21 17.85
CA SER A 568 -19.13 13.05 17.31
C SER A 568 -19.95 14.34 17.42
N GLN A 569 -19.95 15.00 18.57
CA GLN A 569 -20.68 16.26 18.75
C GLN A 569 -20.17 17.35 17.80
N THR A 570 -18.85 17.51 17.70
CA THR A 570 -18.22 18.49 16.80
C THR A 570 -18.60 18.20 15.33
N GLY A 571 -18.55 16.94 14.92
CA GLY A 571 -18.89 16.54 13.54
C GLY A 571 -20.33 16.87 13.17
N LYS A 572 -21.27 16.60 14.07
CA LYS A 572 -22.70 16.94 13.89
C LYS A 572 -22.92 18.45 13.77
N GLU A 573 -22.27 19.24 14.62
CA GLU A 573 -22.41 20.70 14.60
C GLU A 573 -21.93 21.30 13.28
N TYR A 574 -20.78 20.86 12.77
CA TYR A 574 -20.26 21.31 11.48
C TYR A 574 -21.11 20.86 10.31
N PHE A 575 -21.58 19.59 10.30
CA PHE A 575 -22.46 19.09 9.25
C PHE A 575 -23.78 19.86 9.23
N LYS A 576 -24.39 20.08 10.40
CA LYS A 576 -25.62 20.86 10.54
C LYS A 576 -25.43 22.30 10.07
N ALA A 577 -24.35 22.96 10.48
CA ALA A 577 -24.05 24.33 10.04
C ALA A 577 -23.89 24.40 8.51
N TRP A 578 -23.22 23.41 7.90
CA TRP A 578 -23.11 23.30 6.45
C TRP A 578 -24.49 23.14 5.78
N ARG A 579 -25.32 22.21 6.28
CA ARG A 579 -26.68 21.97 5.77
C ARG A 579 -27.58 23.20 5.85
N GLU A 580 -27.66 23.84 7.01
CA GLU A 580 -28.64 24.90 7.30
C GLU A 580 -28.21 26.29 6.83
N SER A 581 -26.90 26.59 6.85
CA SER A 581 -26.39 27.94 6.59
C SER A 581 -25.38 28.03 5.45
N GLY A 582 -25.00 26.89 4.86
CA GLY A 582 -23.95 26.84 3.84
C GLY A 582 -22.55 27.10 4.39
N THR A 583 -22.35 27.00 5.73
CA THR A 583 -21.05 27.22 6.35
C THR A 583 -20.01 26.25 5.78
N ARG A 584 -18.89 26.78 5.29
CA ARG A 584 -17.82 25.98 4.68
C ARG A 584 -17.21 25.02 5.71
N ILE A 585 -17.13 23.73 5.36
CA ILE A 585 -16.35 22.74 6.09
C ILE A 585 -14.92 22.74 5.52
N PRO A 586 -13.88 22.96 6.34
CA PRO A 586 -12.50 22.83 5.91
C PRO A 586 -12.22 21.46 5.27
N PRO A 587 -11.46 21.38 4.16
CA PRO A 587 -11.26 20.12 3.44
C PRO A 587 -10.74 18.94 4.27
N ASN A 588 -9.83 19.15 5.24
CA ASN A 588 -9.34 18.03 6.07
C ASN A 588 -10.37 17.58 7.11
N MET A 589 -11.40 18.37 7.38
CA MET A 589 -12.49 17.98 8.27
C MET A 589 -13.59 17.20 7.55
N ARG A 590 -13.73 17.38 6.24
CA ARG A 590 -14.80 16.77 5.43
C ARG A 590 -14.94 15.25 5.61
N PRO A 591 -13.87 14.43 5.59
CA PRO A 591 -14.02 12.97 5.70
C PRO A 591 -14.78 12.52 6.96
N TRP A 592 -14.48 13.10 8.13
CA TRP A 592 -15.12 12.70 9.39
C TRP A 592 -16.38 13.50 9.69
N VAL A 593 -16.47 14.76 9.27
CA VAL A 593 -17.69 15.59 9.43
C VAL A 593 -18.84 15.06 8.57
N TYR A 594 -18.60 14.75 7.30
CA TYR A 594 -19.62 14.13 6.44
C TYR A 594 -20.09 12.80 7.00
N CYS A 595 -19.14 11.96 7.39
CA CYS A 595 -19.43 10.65 7.91
C CYS A 595 -20.26 10.70 9.20
N GLU A 596 -19.91 11.57 10.15
CA GLU A 596 -20.65 11.73 11.41
C GLU A 596 -22.04 12.36 11.21
N GLY A 597 -22.14 13.33 10.31
CA GLY A 597 -23.42 13.92 9.92
C GLY A 597 -24.39 12.88 9.36
N LEU A 598 -23.93 12.04 8.44
CA LEU A 598 -24.74 10.98 7.84
C LEU A 598 -25.05 9.86 8.82
N ARG A 599 -24.09 9.47 9.68
CA ARG A 599 -24.27 8.42 10.69
C ARG A 599 -25.44 8.70 11.64
N THR A 600 -25.66 9.97 11.97
CA THR A 600 -26.69 10.39 12.93
C THR A 600 -27.83 11.18 12.31
N GLY A 601 -27.75 11.44 11.01
CA GLY A 601 -28.74 12.17 10.22
C GLY A 601 -29.87 11.31 9.68
N ASP A 602 -30.84 11.97 9.07
CA ASP A 602 -32.00 11.37 8.44
C ASP A 602 -31.86 11.28 6.90
N LEU A 603 -32.95 10.88 6.23
CA LEU A 603 -32.97 10.82 4.76
C LEU A 603 -32.72 12.18 4.11
N ALA A 604 -33.19 13.28 4.72
CA ALA A 604 -33.04 14.62 4.17
C ALA A 604 -31.62 15.18 4.38
N ASP A 605 -30.90 14.75 5.42
CA ASP A 605 -29.45 14.95 5.54
C ASP A 605 -28.70 14.25 4.39
N PHE A 606 -29.04 12.98 4.13
CA PHE A 606 -28.44 12.21 3.04
C PHE A 606 -28.76 12.82 1.67
N ASP A 607 -30.01 13.19 1.39
CA ASP A 607 -30.39 13.78 0.11
C ASP A 607 -29.68 15.12 -0.13
N TYR A 608 -29.51 15.95 0.90
CA TYR A 608 -28.71 17.18 0.79
C TYR A 608 -27.26 16.87 0.42
N PHE A 609 -26.63 15.94 1.14
CA PHE A 609 -25.26 15.51 0.88
C PHE A 609 -25.11 14.90 -0.53
N TRP A 610 -26.05 14.05 -0.94
CA TRP A 610 -26.01 13.38 -2.22
C TRP A 610 -26.21 14.34 -3.39
N ASN A 611 -27.09 15.34 -3.25
CA ASN A 611 -27.24 16.39 -4.26
C ASN A 611 -25.94 17.19 -4.44
N ARG A 612 -25.22 17.47 -3.33
CA ARG A 612 -23.89 18.09 -3.41
C ARG A 612 -22.88 17.20 -4.13
N TYR A 613 -22.93 15.89 -3.95
CA TYR A 613 -22.09 14.95 -4.70
C TYR A 613 -22.41 14.97 -6.19
N VAL A 614 -23.68 14.98 -6.57
CA VAL A 614 -24.10 15.02 -7.98
C VAL A 614 -23.60 16.31 -8.66
N ASP A 615 -23.71 17.45 -7.97
CA ASP A 615 -23.29 18.76 -8.46
C ASP A 615 -21.75 19.00 -8.44
N GLU A 616 -20.99 18.15 -7.74
CA GLU A 616 -19.54 18.31 -7.60
C GLU A 616 -18.79 17.94 -8.89
N ASP A 617 -17.80 18.75 -9.26
CA ASP A 617 -16.96 18.55 -10.46
C ASP A 617 -15.51 18.18 -10.11
N LEU A 618 -15.06 18.49 -8.90
CA LEU A 618 -13.72 18.15 -8.43
C LEU A 618 -13.63 16.66 -8.07
N SER A 619 -12.87 15.91 -8.87
CA SER A 619 -12.79 14.45 -8.78
C SER A 619 -12.33 13.96 -7.39
N ASN A 620 -11.39 14.64 -6.74
CA ASN A 620 -10.91 14.21 -5.43
C ASN A 620 -11.93 14.44 -4.29
N GLU A 621 -12.73 15.50 -4.36
CA GLU A 621 -13.85 15.73 -3.43
C GLU A 621 -14.94 14.68 -3.61
N LYS A 622 -15.27 14.32 -4.86
CA LYS A 622 -16.22 13.23 -5.14
C LYS A 622 -15.84 11.92 -4.45
N VAL A 623 -14.56 11.56 -4.45
CA VAL A 623 -14.09 10.35 -3.76
C VAL A 623 -14.22 10.48 -2.23
N VAL A 624 -13.96 11.66 -1.65
CA VAL A 624 -14.21 11.91 -0.20
C VAL A 624 -15.68 11.69 0.12
N MET A 625 -16.58 12.21 -0.71
CA MET A 625 -18.01 12.07 -0.52
C MET A 625 -18.48 10.61 -0.66
N ILE A 626 -18.01 9.88 -1.67
CA ILE A 626 -18.29 8.44 -1.81
C ILE A 626 -17.84 7.67 -0.58
N GLY A 627 -16.65 7.97 -0.05
CA GLY A 627 -16.13 7.34 1.17
C GLY A 627 -16.98 7.59 2.41
N ALA A 628 -17.68 8.73 2.49
CA ALA A 628 -18.56 9.08 3.60
C ALA A 628 -20.02 8.62 3.40
N ALA A 629 -20.48 8.41 2.17
CA ALA A 629 -21.87 8.10 1.85
C ALA A 629 -22.40 6.87 2.61
N GLY A 630 -21.57 5.83 2.72
CA GLY A 630 -21.88 4.61 3.47
C GLY A 630 -21.92 4.77 4.99
N CYS A 631 -21.54 5.92 5.55
CA CYS A 631 -21.65 6.13 7.00
C CYS A 631 -23.11 6.24 7.47
N THR A 632 -24.06 6.46 6.55
CA THR A 632 -25.47 6.69 6.88
C THR A 632 -26.04 5.63 7.83
N GLY A 633 -26.69 6.10 8.90
CA GLY A 633 -27.44 5.23 9.82
C GLY A 633 -28.84 4.89 9.30
N ASN A 634 -29.36 5.68 8.35
CA ASN A 634 -30.71 5.57 7.83
C ASN A 634 -30.82 4.49 6.73
N THR A 635 -31.73 3.54 6.91
CA THR A 635 -31.91 2.40 6.00
C THR A 635 -32.35 2.81 4.59
N GLU A 636 -33.25 3.78 4.47
CA GLU A 636 -33.73 4.25 3.16
C GLU A 636 -32.62 4.97 2.38
N ALA A 637 -31.83 5.79 3.08
CA ALA A 637 -30.64 6.43 2.51
C ALA A 637 -29.60 5.41 2.04
N LEU A 638 -29.33 4.36 2.84
CA LEU A 638 -28.44 3.28 2.43
C LEU A 638 -28.97 2.56 1.18
N HIS A 639 -30.27 2.25 1.11
CA HIS A 639 -30.87 1.62 -0.06
C HIS A 639 -30.75 2.49 -1.32
N LYS A 640 -30.91 3.82 -1.20
CA LYS A 640 -30.65 4.76 -2.31
C LYS A 640 -29.20 4.63 -2.79
N PHE A 641 -28.23 4.62 -1.86
CA PHE A 641 -26.81 4.48 -2.21
C PHE A 641 -26.50 3.13 -2.88
N LEU A 642 -27.00 2.02 -2.32
CA LEU A 642 -26.82 0.67 -2.88
C LEU A 642 -27.40 0.55 -4.28
N SER A 643 -28.56 1.16 -4.53
CA SER A 643 -29.21 1.15 -5.84
C SER A 643 -28.32 1.81 -6.90
N VAL A 644 -27.67 2.94 -6.57
CA VAL A 644 -26.75 3.61 -7.50
C VAL A 644 -25.47 2.78 -7.75
N ILE A 645 -25.03 1.96 -6.78
CA ILE A 645 -23.87 1.10 -6.95
C ILE A 645 -24.15 -0.06 -7.92
N VAL A 646 -25.28 -0.75 -7.76
CA VAL A 646 -25.59 -1.95 -8.57
C VAL A 646 -26.38 -1.66 -9.84
N ASP A 647 -27.03 -0.50 -9.89
CA ASP A 647 -27.74 0.01 -11.05
C ASP A 647 -27.33 1.48 -11.32
N PRO A 648 -26.09 1.69 -11.79
CA PRO A 648 -25.53 3.03 -12.03
C PRO A 648 -26.19 3.75 -13.20
N LYS A 649 -26.93 3.02 -14.05
CA LYS A 649 -27.73 3.52 -15.18
C LYS A 649 -29.11 2.87 -15.18
N PRO A 650 -30.02 3.29 -14.29
CA PRO A 650 -31.35 2.66 -14.14
C PRO A 650 -32.22 2.75 -15.40
N THR A 651 -31.83 3.63 -16.35
CA THR A 651 -32.39 3.67 -17.70
C THR A 651 -31.29 3.95 -18.73
N GLU A 652 -31.47 3.54 -19.98
CA GLU A 652 -30.53 3.85 -21.08
C GLU A 652 -30.31 5.36 -21.27
N GLN A 653 -31.26 6.19 -20.83
CA GLN A 653 -31.22 7.64 -20.92
C GLN A 653 -30.63 8.33 -19.67
N SER A 654 -30.32 7.57 -18.62
CA SER A 654 -29.73 8.13 -17.39
C SER A 654 -28.22 8.30 -17.47
N THR A 655 -27.73 9.38 -16.88
CA THR A 655 -26.28 9.58 -16.70
C THR A 655 -25.78 8.71 -15.56
N GLU A 656 -24.62 8.10 -15.76
CA GLU A 656 -23.93 7.37 -14.72
C GLU A 656 -23.59 8.30 -13.55
N LEU A 657 -24.11 7.96 -12.35
CA LEU A 657 -23.95 8.79 -11.17
C LEU A 657 -22.61 8.54 -10.47
N ILE A 658 -22.20 7.27 -10.33
CA ILE A 658 -20.89 6.87 -9.83
C ILE A 658 -20.13 6.26 -11.01
N ARG A 659 -18.93 6.75 -11.29
CA ARG A 659 -18.10 6.22 -12.38
C ARG A 659 -17.55 4.83 -12.03
N PRO A 660 -17.26 3.96 -13.02
CA PRO A 660 -16.85 2.59 -12.74
C PRO A 660 -15.56 2.49 -11.91
N GLN A 661 -14.64 3.44 -12.10
CA GLN A 661 -13.40 3.56 -11.32
C GLN A 661 -13.62 3.80 -9.81
N ASP A 662 -14.84 4.16 -9.40
CA ASP A 662 -15.22 4.48 -8.02
C ASP A 662 -16.13 3.43 -7.37
N TYR A 663 -16.56 2.40 -8.09
CA TYR A 663 -17.46 1.39 -7.54
C TYR A 663 -16.87 0.67 -6.34
N SER A 664 -15.60 0.27 -6.38
CA SER A 664 -15.05 -0.47 -5.25
C SER A 664 -14.90 0.40 -3.99
N ALA A 665 -14.70 1.72 -4.13
CA ALA A 665 -14.74 2.66 -3.01
C ALA A 665 -16.18 2.81 -2.46
N ALA A 666 -17.18 2.89 -3.34
CA ALA A 666 -18.59 2.96 -2.96
C ALA A 666 -19.06 1.67 -2.26
N ILE A 667 -18.71 0.50 -2.81
CA ILE A 667 -18.98 -0.83 -2.24
C ILE A 667 -18.35 -0.95 -0.86
N SER A 668 -17.07 -0.59 -0.74
CA SER A 668 -16.37 -0.60 0.53
C SER A 668 -17.04 0.32 1.54
N SER A 669 -17.36 1.57 1.17
CA SER A 669 -18.02 2.52 2.06
C SER A 669 -19.39 2.01 2.54
N ALA A 670 -20.23 1.52 1.61
CA ALA A 670 -21.58 1.05 1.91
C ALA A 670 -21.59 -0.05 2.99
N VAL A 671 -20.56 -0.89 3.03
CA VAL A 671 -20.47 -2.02 3.96
C VAL A 671 -19.65 -1.69 5.21
N THR A 672 -18.54 -0.96 5.08
CA THR A 672 -17.52 -0.84 6.13
C THR A 672 -17.60 0.44 6.95
N SER A 673 -18.10 1.55 6.37
CA SER A 673 -18.11 2.86 7.04
C SER A 673 -19.12 2.95 8.20
N ASN A 674 -20.03 1.97 8.30
CA ASN A 674 -20.92 1.78 9.44
C ASN A 674 -21.13 0.28 9.67
N GLU A 675 -20.72 -0.24 10.83
CA GLU A 675 -20.77 -1.67 11.14
C GLU A 675 -22.18 -2.27 11.01
N TYR A 676 -23.21 -1.48 11.33
CA TYR A 676 -24.62 -1.91 11.22
C TYR A 676 -25.10 -2.08 9.78
N ASN A 677 -24.36 -1.59 8.79
CA ASN A 677 -24.74 -1.73 7.39
C ASN A 677 -24.51 -3.14 6.85
N THR A 678 -23.58 -3.91 7.42
CA THR A 678 -23.26 -5.26 6.92
C THR A 678 -24.53 -6.12 6.78
N MET A 679 -25.36 -6.18 7.82
CA MET A 679 -26.62 -6.94 7.78
C MET A 679 -27.70 -6.27 6.91
N LYS A 680 -27.79 -4.93 6.92
CA LYS A 680 -28.75 -4.20 6.06
C LYS A 680 -28.47 -4.43 4.58
N VAL A 681 -27.21 -4.46 4.17
CA VAL A 681 -26.78 -4.75 2.79
C VAL A 681 -27.17 -6.18 2.39
N LEU A 682 -26.93 -7.16 3.27
CA LEU A 682 -27.30 -8.55 3.02
C LEU A 682 -28.81 -8.73 2.91
N GLU A 683 -29.58 -8.10 3.78
CA GLU A 683 -31.05 -8.09 3.73
C GLU A 683 -31.56 -7.43 2.44
N TRP A 684 -30.97 -6.30 2.05
CA TRP A 684 -31.33 -5.62 0.81
C TRP A 684 -31.03 -6.46 -0.44
N LEU A 685 -29.87 -7.12 -0.51
CA LEU A 685 -29.53 -8.02 -1.63
C LEU A 685 -30.44 -9.25 -1.67
N LYS A 686 -30.87 -9.75 -0.50
CA LYS A 686 -31.84 -10.84 -0.40
C LYS A 686 -33.20 -10.45 -0.96
N ASP A 687 -33.65 -9.23 -0.68
CA ASP A 687 -34.92 -8.72 -1.19
C ASP A 687 -34.84 -8.32 -2.67
N ASN A 688 -33.63 -8.16 -3.23
CA ASN A 688 -33.38 -7.77 -4.61
C ASN A 688 -32.40 -8.73 -5.33
N PRO A 689 -32.75 -10.02 -5.47
CA PRO A 689 -31.81 -11.06 -5.93
C PRO A 689 -31.39 -10.90 -7.40
N SER A 690 -32.11 -10.11 -8.21
CA SER A 690 -31.73 -9.80 -9.59
C SER A 690 -30.35 -9.11 -9.68
N HIS A 691 -29.96 -8.34 -8.65
CA HIS A 691 -28.66 -7.66 -8.64
C HIS A 691 -27.48 -8.62 -8.44
N LEU A 692 -27.72 -9.86 -8.04
CA LEU A 692 -26.68 -10.90 -7.96
C LEU A 692 -26.26 -11.47 -9.32
N GLN A 693 -26.89 -10.99 -10.40
CA GLN A 693 -26.44 -11.22 -11.77
C GLN A 693 -25.45 -10.14 -12.25
N ASN A 694 -25.23 -9.08 -11.46
CA ASN A 694 -24.26 -8.02 -11.74
C ASN A 694 -23.01 -8.20 -10.85
N GLY A 695 -21.81 -8.05 -11.43
CA GLY A 695 -20.53 -8.09 -10.71
C GLY A 695 -20.45 -7.12 -9.51
N ASN A 696 -21.10 -5.95 -9.56
CA ASN A 696 -21.17 -5.03 -8.41
C ASN A 696 -22.00 -5.62 -7.26
N GLY A 697 -23.12 -6.29 -7.56
CA GLY A 697 -23.95 -6.96 -6.56
C GLY A 697 -23.22 -8.15 -5.92
N VAL A 698 -22.52 -8.94 -6.72
CA VAL A 698 -21.64 -10.03 -6.22
C VAL A 698 -20.51 -9.49 -5.35
N SER A 699 -19.94 -8.33 -5.71
CA SER A 699 -18.87 -7.69 -4.94
C SER A 699 -19.36 -7.13 -3.60
N LEU A 700 -20.55 -6.51 -3.56
CA LEU A 700 -21.22 -6.12 -2.32
C LEU A 700 -21.48 -7.34 -1.43
N LEU A 701 -21.99 -8.42 -2.01
CA LEU A 701 -22.25 -9.68 -1.30
C LEU A 701 -20.97 -10.23 -0.67
N ARG A 702 -19.88 -10.33 -1.44
CA ARG A 702 -18.56 -10.78 -0.94
C ARG A 702 -18.09 -9.92 0.22
N SER A 703 -18.16 -8.59 0.06
CA SER A 703 -17.73 -7.63 1.07
C SER A 703 -18.54 -7.77 2.37
N ALA A 704 -19.86 -7.93 2.29
CA ALA A 704 -20.71 -8.06 3.46
C ALA A 704 -20.62 -9.45 4.12
N ALA A 705 -20.58 -10.54 3.34
CA ALA A 705 -20.49 -11.91 3.85
C ALA A 705 -19.16 -12.19 4.58
N SER A 706 -18.07 -11.52 4.20
CA SER A 706 -16.77 -11.61 4.90
C SER A 706 -16.73 -10.89 6.26
N ARG A 707 -17.83 -10.22 6.62
CA ARG A 707 -17.95 -9.36 7.80
C ARG A 707 -19.03 -9.84 8.78
N LEU A 708 -19.43 -11.11 8.71
CA LEU A 708 -20.39 -11.66 9.66
C LEU A 708 -19.74 -11.81 11.03
N LEU A 709 -20.53 -11.49 12.05
CA LEU A 709 -20.03 -11.23 13.39
C LEU A 709 -20.23 -12.39 14.38
N ASN A 710 -21.20 -13.25 14.11
CA ASN A 710 -21.61 -14.32 15.00
C ASN A 710 -22.25 -15.48 14.21
N GLU A 711 -22.36 -16.64 14.85
CA GLU A 711 -22.93 -17.84 14.24
C GLU A 711 -24.40 -17.66 13.80
N ALA A 712 -25.19 -16.85 14.51
CA ALA A 712 -26.59 -16.63 14.15
C ALA A 712 -26.72 -15.88 12.81
N ASP A 713 -25.88 -14.87 12.58
CA ASP A 713 -25.85 -14.14 11.31
C ASP A 713 -25.27 -14.99 10.17
N ILE A 714 -24.28 -15.84 10.45
CA ILE A 714 -23.80 -16.85 9.49
C ILE A 714 -24.94 -17.79 9.08
N LEU A 715 -25.67 -18.37 10.04
CA LEU A 715 -26.80 -19.25 9.78
C LEU A 715 -27.91 -18.55 8.97
N LYS A 716 -28.15 -17.26 9.19
CA LYS A 716 -29.11 -16.49 8.37
C LYS A 716 -28.66 -16.42 6.91
N VAL A 717 -27.39 -16.14 6.65
CA VAL A 717 -26.82 -16.07 5.29
C VAL A 717 -26.77 -17.45 4.64
N GLU A 718 -26.42 -18.50 5.38
CA GLU A 718 -26.47 -19.89 4.90
C GLU A 718 -27.88 -20.37 4.55
N ASN A 719 -28.91 -19.93 5.27
CA ASN A 719 -30.28 -20.25 4.91
C ASN A 719 -30.72 -19.50 3.64
N TRP A 720 -30.26 -18.27 3.44
CA TRP A 720 -30.49 -17.52 2.21
C TRP A 720 -29.79 -18.15 1.00
N PHE A 721 -28.60 -18.69 1.19
CA PHE A 721 -27.80 -19.39 0.17
C PHE A 721 -28.61 -20.46 -0.59
N ALA A 722 -29.53 -21.17 0.06
CA ALA A 722 -30.36 -22.20 -0.58
C ALA A 722 -31.31 -21.66 -1.68
N SER A 723 -31.49 -20.35 -1.78
CA SER A 723 -32.35 -19.68 -2.76
C SER A 723 -31.60 -19.01 -3.91
N ILE A 724 -30.26 -19.00 -3.90
CA ILE A 724 -29.42 -18.33 -4.90
C ILE A 724 -29.05 -19.32 -6.01
N THR A 725 -29.09 -18.86 -7.27
CA THR A 725 -28.77 -19.67 -8.45
C THR A 725 -27.49 -19.25 -9.19
N SER A 726 -26.91 -18.09 -8.84
CA SER A 726 -25.65 -17.61 -9.43
C SER A 726 -24.44 -18.27 -8.78
N ASP A 727 -23.63 -18.98 -9.57
CA ASP A 727 -22.43 -19.68 -9.09
C ASP A 727 -21.39 -18.71 -8.49
N GLU A 728 -21.22 -17.54 -9.09
CA GLU A 728 -20.32 -16.50 -8.59
C GLU A 728 -20.77 -15.98 -7.22
N ALA A 729 -22.07 -15.74 -7.05
CA ALA A 729 -22.65 -15.31 -5.78
C ALA A 729 -22.53 -16.39 -4.70
N ILE A 730 -22.75 -17.66 -5.08
CA ILE A 730 -22.55 -18.84 -4.23
C ILE A 730 -21.10 -18.89 -3.73
N GLN A 731 -20.13 -18.72 -4.62
CA GLN A 731 -18.71 -18.75 -4.25
C GLN A 731 -18.35 -17.56 -3.34
N ALA A 732 -18.82 -16.35 -3.66
CA ALA A 732 -18.61 -15.16 -2.85
C ALA A 732 -19.11 -15.33 -1.40
N ILE A 733 -20.26 -15.97 -1.21
CA ILE A 733 -20.79 -16.30 0.13
C ILE A 733 -19.90 -17.32 0.84
N LYS A 734 -19.49 -18.39 0.16
CA LYS A 734 -18.62 -19.43 0.76
C LYS A 734 -17.31 -18.83 1.28
N ASP A 735 -16.66 -18.00 0.47
CA ASP A 735 -15.41 -17.33 0.84
C ASP A 735 -15.62 -16.36 2.01
N GLY A 736 -16.73 -15.61 1.99
CA GLY A 736 -17.11 -14.70 3.07
C GLY A 736 -17.39 -15.43 4.39
N ILE A 737 -18.13 -16.54 4.35
CA ILE A 737 -18.43 -17.37 5.53
C ILE A 737 -17.15 -18.02 6.06
N ALA A 738 -16.27 -18.54 5.20
CA ALA A 738 -14.99 -19.09 5.61
C ALA A 738 -14.14 -18.04 6.36
N THR A 739 -14.10 -16.82 5.83
CA THR A 739 -13.45 -15.68 6.47
C THR A 739 -14.08 -15.37 7.84
N SER A 740 -15.40 -15.25 7.90
CA SER A 740 -16.13 -14.95 9.14
C SER A 740 -15.94 -16.02 10.21
N ASN A 741 -15.95 -17.30 9.84
CA ASN A 741 -15.67 -18.42 10.74
C ASN A 741 -14.25 -18.36 11.30
N ASN A 742 -13.25 -18.07 10.47
CA ASN A 742 -11.88 -17.88 10.95
C ASN A 742 -11.77 -16.70 11.93
N ASN A 743 -12.53 -15.63 11.67
CA ASN A 743 -12.58 -14.46 12.55
C ASN A 743 -13.19 -14.79 13.93
N ILE A 744 -14.28 -15.56 13.97
CA ILE A 744 -14.93 -16.02 15.20
C ILE A 744 -14.00 -16.93 16.01
N LYS A 745 -13.34 -17.89 15.34
CA LYS A 745 -12.36 -18.78 15.98
C LYS A 745 -11.23 -18.00 16.64
N TRP A 746 -10.66 -17.03 15.93
CA TRP A 746 -9.61 -16.16 16.47
C TRP A 746 -10.09 -15.39 17.70
N TYR A 747 -11.31 -14.83 17.65
CA TYR A 747 -11.85 -14.09 18.78
C TYR A 747 -12.06 -15.01 20.00
N ASN A 748 -12.66 -16.18 19.80
CA ASN A 748 -13.00 -17.11 20.89
C ASN A 748 -11.75 -17.58 21.64
N SER A 749 -10.59 -17.68 20.96
CA SER A 749 -9.33 -18.08 21.60
C SER A 749 -8.62 -16.94 22.34
N ARG A 750 -9.01 -15.67 22.13
CA ARG A 750 -8.24 -14.50 22.58
C ARG A 750 -9.00 -13.54 23.49
N VAL A 751 -10.33 -13.58 23.52
CA VAL A 751 -11.13 -12.61 24.29
C VAL A 751 -10.81 -12.61 25.79
N GLY A 752 -10.47 -13.76 26.38
CA GLY A 752 -10.10 -13.84 27.79
C GLY A 752 -8.93 -12.91 28.15
N GLU A 753 -7.94 -12.81 27.27
CA GLU A 753 -6.75 -11.97 27.47
C GLU A 753 -7.07 -10.47 27.44
N PHE A 754 -8.06 -10.06 26.64
CA PHE A 754 -8.58 -8.69 26.67
C PHE A 754 -9.29 -8.42 28.00
N SER A 755 -10.17 -9.33 28.42
CA SER A 755 -10.90 -9.22 29.68
C SER A 755 -9.96 -9.10 30.88
N ASP A 756 -8.89 -9.90 30.92
CA ASP A 756 -7.88 -9.84 31.96
C ASP A 756 -7.25 -8.43 32.07
N TYR A 757 -6.94 -7.80 30.93
CA TYR A 757 -6.43 -6.43 30.92
C TYR A 757 -7.49 -5.40 31.31
N PHE A 758 -8.74 -5.59 30.87
CA PHE A 758 -9.83 -4.67 31.21
C PHE A 758 -10.09 -4.60 32.72
N GLU A 759 -9.85 -5.70 33.44
CA GLU A 759 -9.99 -5.78 34.90
C GLU A 759 -8.76 -5.22 35.64
N THR A 760 -7.56 -5.45 35.12
CA THR A 760 -6.31 -5.13 35.83
C THR A 760 -5.71 -3.77 35.46
N GLY A 761 -5.89 -3.33 34.21
CA GLY A 761 -5.27 -2.12 33.66
C GLY A 761 -3.74 -2.24 33.57
N TYR A 762 -3.06 -1.08 33.54
CA TYR A 762 -1.60 -1.04 33.54
C TYR A 762 -1.01 -1.61 34.83
N PHE A 763 0.03 -2.44 34.70
CA PHE A 763 0.83 -2.96 35.80
C PHE A 763 2.33 -2.85 35.48
N ASP A 764 3.14 -2.58 36.52
CA ASP A 764 4.60 -2.52 36.40
C ASP A 764 5.20 -3.93 36.61
N ASP A 765 5.61 -4.53 35.50
CA ASP A 765 6.23 -5.86 35.42
C ASP A 765 7.49 -6.03 36.29
N LEU A 766 8.15 -4.92 36.69
CA LEU A 766 9.38 -4.97 37.49
C LEU A 766 9.12 -4.90 39.00
N THR A 767 7.92 -4.50 39.42
CA THR A 767 7.57 -4.29 40.85
C THR A 767 6.33 -5.06 41.32
N GLY A 768 5.52 -5.63 40.41
CA GLY A 768 4.34 -6.46 40.69
C GLY A 768 4.59 -7.98 40.68
N GLY A 769 3.74 -8.74 41.37
CA GLY A 769 3.78 -10.22 41.42
C GLY A 769 3.27 -10.90 40.13
N SER A 770 3.73 -12.14 39.92
CA SER A 770 3.49 -13.09 38.80
C SER A 770 2.93 -12.48 37.49
N VAL A 771 3.85 -12.20 36.56
CA VAL A 771 3.54 -11.94 35.14
C VAL A 771 2.73 -13.12 34.57
N PRO A 772 1.56 -12.90 33.95
CA PRO A 772 0.86 -13.96 33.22
C PRO A 772 1.81 -14.55 32.16
N PRO A 773 2.02 -15.87 32.11
CA PRO A 773 2.92 -16.47 31.12
C PRO A 773 2.39 -16.16 29.71
N ASP A 774 3.30 -15.82 28.79
CA ASP A 774 2.96 -15.77 27.37
C ASP A 774 2.48 -17.17 26.92
N PRO A 775 1.66 -17.27 25.85
CA PRO A 775 1.40 -18.55 25.22
C PRO A 775 2.75 -19.22 24.92
N THR A 776 2.94 -20.45 25.40
CA THR A 776 4.21 -21.18 25.28
C THR A 776 4.65 -21.23 23.82
N THR A 777 5.61 -20.37 23.46
CA THR A 777 6.46 -20.58 22.29
C THR A 777 7.49 -21.63 22.73
N PRO A 778 7.71 -22.73 21.99
CA PRO A 778 8.68 -23.74 22.41
C PRO A 778 10.04 -23.07 22.64
N GLU A 779 10.60 -23.24 23.85
CA GLU A 779 11.98 -22.85 24.10
C GLU A 779 12.88 -23.56 23.07
N PRO A 780 13.85 -22.85 22.46
CA PRO A 780 14.79 -23.48 21.56
C PRO A 780 15.57 -24.51 22.37
N THR A 781 15.31 -25.80 22.09
CA THR A 781 16.05 -26.88 22.70
C THR A 781 17.45 -26.84 22.13
N THR A 782 18.42 -26.42 22.95
CA THR A 782 19.84 -26.65 22.69
C THR A 782 20.10 -28.17 22.73
N ALA A 783 19.85 -28.85 21.62
CA ALA A 783 20.42 -30.15 21.36
C ALA A 783 21.81 -29.94 20.75
N GLU A 784 22.85 -30.42 21.43
CA GLU A 784 24.18 -30.55 20.84
C GLU A 784 24.09 -31.44 19.58
N PRO A 785 24.76 -31.07 18.48
CA PRO A 785 24.74 -31.88 17.27
C PRO A 785 25.49 -33.19 17.51
N THR A 786 24.76 -34.31 17.52
CA THR A 786 25.36 -35.64 17.43
C THR A 786 25.63 -35.99 15.97
N THR A 787 26.91 -36.17 15.65
CA THR A 787 27.40 -36.66 14.37
C THR A 787 26.96 -38.13 14.16
N PRO A 788 26.24 -38.49 13.09
CA PRO A 788 26.08 -39.89 12.73
C PRO A 788 27.28 -40.39 11.91
N GLU A 789 27.82 -41.55 12.27
CA GLU A 789 28.80 -42.30 11.48
C GLU A 789 28.21 -42.74 10.12
N PRO A 790 29.02 -42.81 9.05
CA PRO A 790 28.54 -43.19 7.72
C PRO A 790 28.39 -44.72 7.61
N THR A 791 27.20 -45.17 7.20
CA THR A 791 26.97 -46.55 6.73
C THR A 791 27.15 -46.61 5.21
N THR A 792 28.11 -47.44 4.80
CA THR A 792 28.41 -47.79 3.41
C THR A 792 27.34 -48.73 2.86
N ALA A 793 26.76 -48.41 1.70
CA ALA A 793 26.00 -49.36 0.88
C ALA A 793 26.54 -49.34 -0.56
N GLU A 794 26.82 -50.54 -1.09
CA GLU A 794 27.35 -50.78 -2.43
C GLU A 794 26.33 -50.46 -3.56
N PRO A 795 26.78 -50.09 -4.77
CA PRO A 795 25.90 -49.76 -5.88
C PRO A 795 25.51 -51.00 -6.69
N THR A 796 24.23 -51.12 -7.03
CA THR A 796 23.72 -52.07 -8.03
C THR A 796 23.53 -51.38 -9.38
N THR A 797 24.18 -51.92 -10.40
CA THR A 797 24.12 -51.51 -11.80
C THR A 797 22.85 -52.03 -12.49
N ALA A 798 22.16 -51.19 -13.26
CA ALA A 798 21.18 -51.62 -14.26
C ALA A 798 21.39 -50.82 -15.56
N GLU A 799 21.39 -51.54 -16.69
CA GLU A 799 21.69 -51.07 -18.05
C GLU A 799 20.58 -50.19 -18.67
N PRO A 800 20.91 -49.34 -19.67
CA PRO A 800 19.93 -48.50 -20.36
C PRO A 800 19.29 -49.22 -21.55
N THR A 801 17.97 -49.21 -21.63
CA THR A 801 17.23 -49.50 -22.87
C THR A 801 16.98 -48.21 -23.65
N THR A 802 17.47 -48.19 -24.88
CA THR A 802 17.15 -47.24 -25.95
C THR A 802 15.82 -47.61 -26.62
N ASP A 803 14.90 -46.66 -26.78
CA ASP A 803 13.81 -46.78 -27.74
C ASP A 803 13.72 -45.52 -28.62
N GLU A 804 13.60 -45.77 -29.93
CA GLU A 804 13.57 -44.81 -31.03
C GLU A 804 12.25 -44.02 -31.07
N SER A 805 12.35 -42.73 -31.41
CA SER A 805 11.19 -41.88 -31.73
C SER A 805 10.87 -41.92 -33.22
N THR A 806 9.66 -42.38 -33.57
CA THR A 806 9.06 -42.26 -34.91
C THR A 806 8.34 -40.92 -35.08
N PRO A 807 8.42 -40.23 -36.23
CA PRO A 807 7.68 -38.99 -36.45
C PRO A 807 6.29 -39.27 -37.02
N ALA A 808 5.26 -38.63 -36.48
CA ALA A 808 3.91 -38.59 -37.07
C ALA A 808 3.57 -37.14 -37.46
N GLU A 809 3.09 -36.99 -38.70
CA GLU A 809 2.64 -35.74 -39.33
C GLU A 809 1.43 -35.09 -38.63
N PRO A 810 1.26 -33.76 -38.75
CA PRO A 810 0.15 -33.04 -38.13
C PRO A 810 -1.11 -33.09 -39.01
N THR A 811 -2.23 -33.52 -38.43
CA THR A 811 -3.56 -33.35 -39.01
C THR A 811 -4.08 -31.94 -38.73
N THR A 812 -4.30 -31.18 -39.79
CA THR A 812 -5.08 -29.93 -39.81
C THR A 812 -6.55 -30.20 -39.48
N ALA A 813 -7.08 -29.50 -38.49
CA ALA A 813 -8.51 -29.27 -38.30
C ALA A 813 -8.77 -27.75 -38.29
N GLU A 814 -9.75 -27.32 -39.08
CA GLU A 814 -10.19 -25.91 -39.19
C GLU A 814 -10.73 -25.38 -37.84
N PRO A 815 -10.49 -24.11 -37.50
CA PRO A 815 -11.02 -23.52 -36.28
C PRO A 815 -12.50 -23.16 -36.46
N THR A 816 -13.36 -23.70 -35.59
CA THR A 816 -14.71 -23.17 -35.38
C THR A 816 -14.62 -21.78 -34.76
N THR A 817 -15.17 -20.79 -35.47
CA THR A 817 -15.43 -19.44 -34.98
C THR A 817 -16.40 -19.48 -33.80
N ALA A 818 -15.89 -19.16 -32.61
CA ALA A 818 -16.68 -18.66 -31.50
C ALA A 818 -16.19 -17.24 -31.21
N GLU A 819 -17.08 -16.26 -31.33
CA GLU A 819 -16.83 -14.89 -30.86
C GLU A 819 -16.57 -14.91 -29.35
N PRO A 820 -15.49 -14.30 -28.85
CA PRO A 820 -15.36 -14.04 -27.44
C PRO A 820 -16.27 -12.87 -27.07
N GLU A 821 -17.29 -13.14 -26.24
CA GLU A 821 -17.98 -12.07 -25.52
C GLU A 821 -17.01 -11.32 -24.60
N PRO A 822 -17.14 -9.99 -24.45
CA PRO A 822 -16.26 -9.20 -23.59
C PRO A 822 -16.64 -9.42 -22.12
N GLY A 823 -16.06 -10.46 -21.51
CA GLY A 823 -16.09 -10.67 -20.08
C GLY A 823 -15.32 -9.55 -19.35
N SER A 824 -16.03 -8.81 -18.50
CA SER A 824 -15.53 -7.69 -17.72
C SER A 824 -14.54 -8.14 -16.64
N ALA A 825 -13.27 -8.26 -16.98
CA ALA A 825 -12.18 -8.46 -16.04
C ALA A 825 -11.55 -7.10 -15.65
N ASN A 826 -12.16 -6.41 -14.68
CA ASN A 826 -11.58 -5.23 -14.02
C ASN A 826 -10.46 -5.66 -13.04
N ILE A 827 -9.41 -6.30 -13.54
CA ILE A 827 -8.35 -6.92 -12.71
C ILE A 827 -7.17 -5.96 -12.47
N ALA A 828 -6.96 -4.96 -13.35
CA ALA A 828 -5.93 -3.92 -13.17
C ALA A 828 -6.23 -2.90 -12.04
N SER A 829 -7.38 -3.04 -11.35
CA SER A 829 -7.74 -2.18 -10.21
C SER A 829 -6.94 -2.48 -8.94
N LEU A 830 -6.30 -3.66 -8.84
CA LEU A 830 -5.72 -4.20 -7.61
C LEU A 830 -4.49 -3.42 -7.06
N SER A 831 -3.65 -2.81 -7.91
CA SER A 831 -2.37 -2.19 -7.48
C SER A 831 -2.55 -0.81 -6.83
N PHE A 832 -3.60 -0.08 -7.21
CA PHE A 832 -3.95 1.22 -6.61
C PHE A 832 -5.01 1.10 -5.51
N PHE A 833 -5.93 0.13 -5.64
CA PHE A 833 -6.94 -0.13 -4.61
C PHE A 833 -6.30 -0.56 -3.30
N THR A 834 -5.26 -1.39 -3.32
CA THR A 834 -4.59 -1.77 -2.07
C THR A 834 -4.03 -0.58 -1.31
N LEU A 835 -3.64 0.57 -1.89
CA LEU A 835 -3.21 1.70 -1.04
C LEU A 835 -4.38 2.57 -0.54
N LEU A 836 -5.36 2.88 -1.39
CA LEU A 836 -6.50 3.72 -1.01
C LEU A 836 -7.43 2.98 -0.03
N VAL A 837 -7.63 1.70 -0.29
CA VAL A 837 -8.45 0.81 0.52
C VAL A 837 -7.64 0.20 1.64
N THR A 838 -6.32 0.00 1.61
CA THR A 838 -5.62 -0.46 2.84
C THR A 838 -5.37 0.69 3.82
N LEU A 839 -5.17 1.95 3.39
CA LEU A 839 -5.19 3.07 4.35
C LEU A 839 -6.60 3.35 4.86
N ILE A 840 -7.66 3.25 4.04
CA ILE A 840 -9.04 3.47 4.51
C ILE A 840 -9.60 2.24 5.26
N ILE A 841 -9.32 0.99 4.86
CA ILE A 841 -9.75 -0.25 5.56
C ILE A 841 -8.87 -0.57 6.77
N ASN A 842 -7.57 -0.21 6.80
CA ASN A 842 -6.83 -0.29 8.06
C ASN A 842 -7.13 0.91 8.98
N MET A 843 -7.75 2.00 8.47
CA MET A 843 -8.23 3.12 9.29
C MET A 843 -9.73 3.09 9.62
N VAL A 844 -10.53 2.16 9.08
CA VAL A 844 -11.98 1.99 9.30
C VAL A 844 -12.34 0.58 9.77
#